data_AF-A0A8J5GFQ9-F1
#
_entry.id   AF-A0A8J5GFQ9-F1
#
_cell.length_a   1.000
_cell.length_b   1.000
_cell.length_c   1.000
_cell.angle_alpha   90.00
_cell.angle_beta   90.00
_cell.angle_gamma   90.00
#
_symmetry.space_group_name_H-M   'P 1'
#
loop_
_entity.id
_entity.type
_entity.pdbx_description
1 polymer ?
#
loop_
_entity_poly.entity_id
_entity_poly.type
_entity_poly.pdbx_seq_one_letter_code
_entity_poly.pdbx_strand_id
1 'polypeptide(L)'
;MTSPVSTADLPSPFDPIAVPLSAEELRETAYEILVAACRATGGKPLTYIPQSERYADCSASSSSRSLQRSLTFAAASKVKKAFGIRSPSMKGMDSSHSIKKWVSVGEFVRMQMGISEHVDARIRRGLLRVAAGSLGKRVESMVLPLELLQQFKDSDFSDQLEYEGWKARNLKVLQAGLLHHPLVPLDKSDTASERFHQFIVGASDRSIETGKSSDMQLLRSILLPLTCRSLDGRGSDTCHWADGFPFNLHLYQMLLEICFNSNIAEGAMIDEIDQVLELIKKTWAILGINQSLHNLCFTWILFHKFAATMQVENDLVFEVDNQLIEVANDAKATQDPAYSKILSSILTSIIGWTEKKLIAYHDTFNQSNIEYMQVFVSLGVKTAKIQVEDLSNEYGWKKGEETDISCSIIDSYIRSSLRTAFAQKMKQRETSWRSSIDQNTPVLSILAKDVGALAIKEKQLFSPILKKWHPLAAGVAVATLHFCYANELKQYIYGLVELTPDIVQVLKAADKLEKDLVNIAVEDSVDSDDGGMSLIREMSPYEVESAIMDLVRAWINTRIDRLKEWIDENLQLEDWNPRTNKEKFAASSVEVLRTVDETLEAYFQLPIPVHSALLPVLLEGLDRNLQHYATKAKSRCGSRNNFLPEWPPLTRCEVGSKLWKKKEKTHISGKKGLQIGSTLSLPQLCVLINSLYYICKQLEKLKRKITSLRNAELTQVDACDGLQTNFELSLATCQEGLQQLFETIAYKVMFDDLSHAFWDTLYVGETSSSKIDCLLKELDPVLVTVSSTVHSRLRCRVITALMKACFDGFLLVLLAGGPSRSFTLQECQIIEDDFKALRDLFLADGDGMPEESVQKVAVEVTNVLPLFHTDTESLIEQFKQMILEKYGSAANSKYPFPQNPGHWSPTEPSTVLHVLCHRNDEAASKFLKKTYNLPKRL
;
A
#
# COMPACT_ATOMS: atom_id res chain seq x y z
N MET A 1 37.34 9.66 16.52
CA MET A 1 38.53 9.00 15.95
C MET A 1 38.04 7.89 15.04
N THR A 2 37.89 8.21 13.76
CA THR A 2 37.41 7.29 12.72
C THR A 2 38.46 7.31 11.63
N SER A 3 39.07 6.14 11.40
CA SER A 3 40.05 5.85 10.36
C SER A 3 39.56 6.33 8.99
N PRO A 4 40.43 6.92 8.14
CA PRO A 4 40.07 7.24 6.77
C PRO A 4 39.85 5.92 6.02
N VAL A 5 38.72 5.82 5.32
CA VAL A 5 38.44 4.72 4.40
C VAL A 5 39.55 4.70 3.35
N SER A 6 40.36 3.64 3.35
CA SER A 6 41.40 3.42 2.35
C SER A 6 40.74 3.24 0.98
N THR A 7 41.07 4.11 0.03
CA THR A 7 40.66 4.08 -1.38
C THR A 7 41.41 2.98 -2.16
N ALA A 8 41.09 1.72 -1.87
CA ALA A 8 41.46 0.53 -2.62
C ALA A 8 40.12 -0.19 -2.92
N ASP A 9 39.69 -0.57 -4.12
CA ASP A 9 40.38 -1.05 -5.31
C ASP A 9 39.54 -0.68 -6.54
N LEU A 10 40.11 0.04 -7.51
CA LEU A 10 39.61 -0.05 -8.89
C LEU A 10 40.40 -1.22 -9.51
N PRO A 11 39.77 -2.38 -9.75
CA PRO A 11 40.48 -3.54 -10.28
C PRO A 11 41.08 -3.17 -11.65
N SER A 12 42.29 -3.64 -11.93
CA SER A 12 42.87 -3.46 -13.26
C SER A 12 41.96 -4.13 -14.29
N PRO A 13 41.62 -3.45 -15.41
CA PRO A 13 40.79 -4.01 -16.46
C PRO A 13 41.58 -5.01 -17.30
N PHE A 14 42.88 -5.11 -17.10
CA PHE A 14 43.73 -6.07 -17.79
C PHE A 14 43.84 -7.35 -16.97
N ASP A 15 43.72 -8.49 -17.64
CA ASP A 15 43.95 -9.81 -17.03
C ASP A 15 45.34 -9.85 -16.34
N PRO A 16 45.49 -10.57 -15.21
CA PRO A 16 46.76 -10.66 -14.50
C PRO A 16 47.81 -11.39 -15.34
N ILE A 17 49.08 -10.97 -15.22
CA ILE A 17 50.20 -11.66 -15.86
C ILE A 17 50.46 -12.96 -15.10
N ALA A 18 50.59 -14.08 -15.82
CA ALA A 18 50.81 -15.39 -15.20
C ALA A 18 52.17 -15.52 -14.47
N VAL A 19 53.14 -14.70 -14.85
CA VAL A 19 54.48 -14.62 -14.23
C VAL A 19 54.50 -13.49 -13.19
N PRO A 20 55.01 -13.73 -11.97
CA PRO A 20 55.10 -12.72 -10.92
C PRO A 20 56.20 -11.68 -11.24
N LEU A 21 55.81 -10.64 -11.98
CA LEU A 21 56.60 -9.44 -12.23
C LEU A 21 56.09 -8.30 -11.33
N SER A 22 57.00 -7.69 -10.58
CA SER A 22 56.72 -6.49 -9.79
C SER A 22 56.50 -5.26 -10.68
N ALA A 23 55.82 -4.25 -10.15
CA ALA A 23 55.62 -2.98 -10.85
C ALA A 23 56.94 -2.28 -11.20
N GLU A 24 57.99 -2.44 -10.37
CA GLU A 24 59.34 -1.92 -10.64
C GLU A 24 59.98 -2.66 -11.82
N GLU A 25 59.93 -4.00 -11.84
CA GLU A 25 60.44 -4.82 -12.95
C GLU A 25 59.77 -4.50 -14.30
N LEU A 26 58.43 -4.29 -14.31
CA LEU A 26 57.68 -3.87 -15.49
C LEU A 26 58.06 -2.47 -15.95
N ARG A 27 58.25 -1.54 -15.01
CA ARG A 27 58.63 -0.16 -15.29
C ARG A 27 60.02 -0.05 -15.90
N GLU A 28 60.99 -0.79 -15.35
CA GLU A 28 62.35 -0.85 -15.90
C GLU A 28 62.35 -1.47 -17.30
N THR A 29 61.58 -2.54 -17.52
CA THR A 29 61.43 -3.18 -18.84
C THR A 29 60.79 -2.25 -19.85
N ALA A 30 59.73 -1.53 -19.46
CA ALA A 30 59.10 -0.51 -20.32
C ALA A 30 60.07 0.63 -20.66
N TYR A 31 60.89 1.06 -19.71
CA TYR A 31 61.93 2.07 -19.94
C TYR A 31 63.00 1.58 -20.93
N GLU A 32 63.46 0.33 -20.81
CA GLU A 32 64.40 -0.29 -21.74
C GLU A 32 63.84 -0.33 -23.17
N ILE A 33 62.57 -0.73 -23.33
CA ILE A 33 61.86 -0.73 -24.62
C ILE A 33 61.79 0.70 -25.18
N LEU A 34 61.44 1.69 -24.37
CA LEU A 34 61.36 3.10 -24.79
C LEU A 34 62.70 3.65 -25.27
N VAL A 35 63.78 3.41 -24.51
CA VAL A 35 65.13 3.86 -24.89
C VAL A 35 65.61 3.14 -26.15
N ALA A 36 65.33 1.84 -26.30
CA ALA A 36 65.67 1.08 -27.50
C ALA A 36 64.92 1.63 -28.73
N ALA A 37 63.60 1.82 -28.64
CA ALA A 37 62.76 2.34 -29.71
C ALA A 37 63.18 3.76 -30.14
N CYS A 38 63.55 4.62 -29.20
CA CYS A 38 63.99 6.00 -29.50
C CYS A 38 65.32 6.10 -30.25
N ARG A 39 66.12 5.02 -30.28
CA ARG A 39 67.44 4.95 -30.94
C ARG A 39 67.36 4.42 -32.38
N ALA A 40 66.37 3.58 -32.69
CA ALA A 40 66.21 2.93 -33.99
C ALA A 40 66.02 3.92 -35.16
N THR A 41 65.55 5.14 -34.88
CA THR A 41 65.17 6.14 -35.89
C THR A 41 66.33 7.01 -36.43
N GLY A 42 67.61 6.63 -36.25
CA GLY A 42 68.76 7.43 -36.69
C GLY A 42 69.91 6.61 -37.31
N GLY A 43 70.17 6.79 -38.61
CA GLY A 43 71.08 5.97 -39.43
C GLY A 43 72.59 6.28 -39.37
N LYS A 44 73.16 6.76 -38.27
CA LYS A 44 74.64 6.91 -38.12
C LYS A 44 75.15 6.59 -36.70
N PRO A 45 76.35 6.01 -36.54
CA PRO A 45 76.93 5.70 -35.24
C PRO A 45 77.38 6.98 -34.53
N LEU A 46 77.08 7.10 -33.23
CA LEU A 46 77.55 8.20 -32.39
C LEU A 46 78.24 7.68 -31.13
N THR A 47 79.42 8.23 -30.88
CA THR A 47 80.30 8.07 -29.72
C THR A 47 79.64 8.57 -28.43
N TYR A 48 79.84 7.83 -27.33
CA TYR A 48 79.47 8.25 -25.98
C TYR A 48 80.44 9.33 -25.49
N ILE A 49 79.93 10.48 -25.03
CA ILE A 49 80.70 11.52 -24.34
C ILE A 49 80.17 11.59 -22.89
N PRO A 50 81.02 11.35 -21.86
CA PRO A 50 80.65 11.48 -20.45
C PRO A 50 80.23 12.92 -20.09
N GLN A 51 79.29 13.08 -19.17
CA GLN A 51 78.76 14.39 -18.74
C GLN A 51 79.69 15.20 -17.81
N SER A 52 80.93 14.77 -17.55
CA SER A 52 81.88 15.54 -16.74
C SER A 52 82.57 16.69 -17.49
N GLU A 53 82.43 16.79 -18.82
CA GLU A 53 83.16 17.76 -19.66
C GLU A 53 82.23 18.66 -20.50
N ARG A 54 81.20 19.27 -19.90
CA ARG A 54 80.35 20.28 -20.58
C ARG A 54 80.40 21.67 -19.94
N TYR A 55 81.61 22.17 -19.70
CA TYR A 55 81.85 23.60 -19.47
C TYR A 55 82.91 24.15 -20.44
N ALA A 56 82.84 23.80 -21.73
CA ALA A 56 83.49 24.59 -22.78
C ALA A 56 82.91 24.22 -24.16
N ASP A 57 82.60 25.25 -24.93
CA ASP A 57 82.42 25.28 -26.38
C ASP A 57 81.12 24.75 -27.02
N CYS A 58 80.24 25.73 -27.27
CA CYS A 58 79.16 25.69 -28.26
C CYS A 58 79.73 25.81 -29.68
N SER A 59 79.57 24.80 -30.53
CA SER A 59 79.20 24.99 -31.95
C SER A 59 78.95 23.68 -32.70
N ALA A 60 77.82 23.67 -33.43
CA ALA A 60 77.49 22.89 -34.63
C ALA A 60 77.75 21.36 -34.68
N SER A 61 76.69 20.59 -34.46
CA SER A 61 76.25 19.54 -35.41
C SER A 61 74.85 19.03 -35.05
N SER A 62 73.92 19.23 -35.96
CA SER A 62 72.51 18.81 -35.92
C SER A 62 72.36 17.31 -36.22
N SER A 63 71.24 16.73 -35.75
CA SER A 63 70.62 15.45 -36.16
C SER A 63 70.93 14.13 -35.40
N SER A 64 70.64 14.09 -34.09
CA SER A 64 70.37 12.83 -33.33
C SER A 64 69.59 13.01 -32.01
N ARG A 65 68.63 13.95 -31.93
CA ARG A 65 68.13 14.47 -30.65
C ARG A 65 66.64 14.22 -30.36
N SER A 66 66.17 12.98 -30.33
CA SER A 66 64.81 12.71 -29.79
C SER A 66 64.78 12.83 -28.26
N LEU A 67 65.71 12.16 -27.57
CA LEU A 67 65.83 12.21 -26.11
C LEU A 67 66.60 13.45 -25.60
N GLN A 68 67.37 14.11 -26.48
CA GLN A 68 68.15 15.32 -26.18
C GLN A 68 67.48 16.61 -26.67
N ARG A 69 66.18 16.58 -27.00
CA ARG A 69 65.42 17.79 -27.33
C ARG A 69 65.29 18.64 -26.07
N SER A 70 65.76 19.88 -26.13
CA SER A 70 65.65 20.83 -25.04
C SER A 70 64.18 21.17 -24.78
N LEU A 71 63.80 21.18 -23.50
CA LEU A 71 62.45 21.47 -23.04
C LEU A 71 62.14 22.96 -23.32
N THR A 72 61.27 23.24 -24.28
CA THR A 72 60.75 24.59 -24.51
C THR A 72 59.50 24.79 -23.67
N PHE A 73 59.67 25.27 -22.44
CA PHE A 73 58.63 25.49 -21.42
C PHE A 73 57.58 26.58 -21.75
N ALA A 74 57.45 27.04 -23.00
CA ALA A 74 56.72 28.26 -23.34
C ALA A 74 55.62 28.13 -24.43
N ALA A 75 55.37 26.94 -24.98
CA ALA A 75 54.27 26.71 -25.91
C ALA A 75 53.16 25.92 -25.20
N ALA A 76 51.92 26.42 -25.23
CA ALA A 76 50.76 25.68 -24.73
C ALA A 76 50.65 24.33 -25.46
N SER A 77 50.64 23.23 -24.71
CA SER A 77 50.49 21.87 -25.26
C SER A 77 49.21 21.76 -26.09
N LYS A 78 49.29 21.11 -27.26
CA LYS A 78 48.14 20.91 -28.15
C LYS A 78 47.14 19.95 -27.51
N VAL A 79 47.64 18.88 -26.89
CA VAL A 79 46.88 17.91 -26.11
C VAL A 79 46.19 18.62 -24.93
N LYS A 80 46.90 19.39 -24.08
CA LYS A 80 46.24 20.16 -23.01
C LYS A 80 45.23 21.20 -23.51
N LYS A 81 45.52 21.84 -24.64
CA LYS A 81 44.60 22.82 -25.27
C LYS A 81 43.35 22.14 -25.85
N ALA A 82 43.49 20.95 -26.44
CA ALA A 82 42.36 20.13 -26.87
C ALA A 82 41.51 19.69 -25.68
N PHE A 83 42.15 19.49 -24.52
CA PHE A 83 41.53 19.03 -23.28
C PHE A 83 41.04 20.16 -22.36
N GLY A 84 41.20 21.43 -22.76
CA GLY A 84 40.76 22.58 -21.97
C GLY A 84 41.50 22.82 -20.63
N ILE A 85 42.55 22.03 -20.32
CA ILE A 85 43.31 22.09 -19.07
C ILE A 85 44.12 23.39 -19.03
N ARG A 86 43.85 24.25 -18.03
CA ARG A 86 44.53 25.55 -17.88
C ARG A 86 45.93 25.35 -17.30
N SER A 87 46.97 25.69 -18.06
CA SER A 87 48.33 25.82 -17.51
C SER A 87 48.34 26.90 -16.43
N PRO A 88 49.00 26.70 -15.27
CA PRO A 88 49.09 27.74 -14.25
C PRO A 88 49.78 28.98 -14.85
N SER A 89 49.10 30.12 -14.79
CA SER A 89 49.64 31.39 -15.25
C SER A 89 50.79 31.79 -14.35
N MET A 90 52.03 31.72 -14.85
CA MET A 90 53.20 32.28 -14.19
C MET A 90 53.14 33.82 -14.23
N LYS A 91 52.30 34.41 -13.36
CA LYS A 91 52.41 35.81 -12.95
C LYS A 91 52.51 35.85 -11.43
N GLY A 92 53.75 35.96 -10.95
CA GLY A 92 54.08 36.21 -9.55
C GLY A 92 54.53 34.95 -8.80
N MET A 93 55.80 34.59 -8.92
CA MET A 93 56.49 33.88 -7.86
C MET A 93 57.94 34.37 -7.83
N ASP A 94 58.28 35.04 -6.73
CA ASP A 94 59.61 35.56 -6.46
C ASP A 94 60.63 34.42 -6.33
N SER A 95 61.83 34.72 -6.83
CA SER A 95 63.01 33.86 -6.86
C SER A 95 63.49 33.49 -5.46
N SER A 96 63.11 32.32 -4.94
CA SER A 96 63.90 31.60 -3.93
C SER A 96 63.36 30.19 -3.68
N HIS A 97 63.65 29.25 -4.57
CA HIS A 97 63.96 27.84 -4.28
C HIS A 97 64.18 27.16 -5.63
N SER A 98 65.40 26.68 -5.86
CA SER A 98 65.85 26.10 -7.12
C SER A 98 65.12 24.79 -7.44
N ILE A 99 64.01 24.86 -8.18
CA ILE A 99 63.54 23.72 -8.97
C ILE A 99 64.62 23.50 -10.04
N LYS A 100 65.37 22.40 -9.94
CA LYS A 100 66.38 22.01 -10.94
C LYS A 100 65.72 22.05 -12.32
N LYS A 101 66.16 22.99 -13.15
CA LYS A 101 65.69 23.20 -14.51
C LYS A 101 66.09 21.98 -15.36
N TRP A 102 65.11 21.28 -15.90
CA TRP A 102 65.27 20.02 -16.60
C TRP A 102 65.85 20.33 -17.98
N VAL A 103 66.87 19.60 -18.42
CA VAL A 103 67.63 19.96 -19.64
C VAL A 103 67.06 19.26 -20.89
N SER A 104 66.39 18.11 -20.74
CA SER A 104 65.82 17.36 -21.88
C SER A 104 64.60 16.48 -21.53
N VAL A 105 63.76 16.18 -22.53
CA VAL A 105 62.60 15.27 -22.39
C VAL A 105 63.02 13.86 -21.95
N GLY A 106 64.19 13.37 -22.38
CA GLY A 106 64.69 12.05 -21.96
C GLY A 106 65.07 11.98 -20.47
N GLU A 107 65.61 13.07 -19.92
CA GLU A 107 65.88 13.20 -18.49
C GLU A 107 64.58 13.31 -17.68
N PHE A 108 63.56 13.96 -18.26
CA PHE A 108 62.22 14.01 -17.68
C PHE A 108 61.60 12.62 -17.53
N VAL A 109 61.54 11.87 -18.62
CA VAL A 109 60.97 10.52 -18.63
C VAL A 109 61.70 9.57 -17.68
N ARG A 110 63.05 9.69 -17.58
CA ARG A 110 63.86 8.88 -16.65
C ARG A 110 63.44 9.10 -15.20
N MET A 111 63.36 10.37 -14.77
CA MET A 111 63.00 10.71 -13.39
C MET A 111 61.57 10.31 -13.07
N GLN A 112 60.65 10.51 -14.01
CA GLN A 112 59.24 10.15 -13.86
C GLN A 112 59.02 8.63 -13.78
N MET A 113 59.87 7.84 -14.45
CA MET A 113 59.92 6.38 -14.33
C MET A 113 60.71 5.90 -13.09
N GLY A 114 61.24 6.79 -12.24
CA GLY A 114 62.03 6.39 -11.06
C GLY A 114 63.35 5.68 -11.38
N ILE A 115 63.86 5.78 -12.61
CA ILE A 115 65.08 5.09 -13.03
C ILE A 115 66.31 5.90 -12.60
N SER A 116 67.26 5.27 -11.89
CA SER A 116 68.49 5.96 -11.47
C SER A 116 69.40 6.30 -12.65
N GLU A 117 70.24 7.33 -12.50
CA GLU A 117 71.19 7.73 -13.55
C GLU A 117 72.19 6.62 -13.90
N HIS A 118 72.63 5.85 -12.88
CA HIS A 118 73.51 4.70 -13.08
C HIS A 118 72.85 3.61 -13.93
N VAL A 119 71.57 3.29 -13.65
CA VAL A 119 70.80 2.30 -14.41
C VAL A 119 70.56 2.77 -15.84
N ASP A 120 70.17 4.02 -16.06
CA ASP A 120 70.01 4.59 -17.41
C ASP A 120 71.34 4.57 -18.20
N ALA A 121 72.44 4.97 -17.58
CA ALA A 121 73.76 4.92 -18.21
C ALA A 121 74.17 3.47 -18.57
N ARG A 122 73.85 2.49 -17.73
CA ARG A 122 74.05 1.06 -18.03
C ARG A 122 73.21 0.63 -19.22
N ILE A 123 71.91 0.88 -19.23
CA ILE A 123 70.99 0.55 -20.32
C ILE A 123 71.47 1.17 -21.64
N ARG A 124 71.82 2.46 -21.65
CA ARG A 124 72.31 3.16 -22.85
C ARG A 124 73.61 2.57 -23.39
N ARG A 125 74.54 2.12 -22.51
CA ARG A 125 75.78 1.44 -22.89
C ARG A 125 75.51 0.04 -23.44
N GLY A 126 74.61 -0.73 -22.82
CA GLY A 126 74.19 -2.04 -23.33
C GLY A 126 73.60 -1.94 -24.72
N LEU A 127 72.64 -1.02 -24.92
CA LEU A 127 72.01 -0.78 -26.22
C LEU A 127 73.00 -0.29 -27.29
N LEU A 128 74.06 0.44 -26.91
CA LEU A 128 75.16 0.79 -27.82
C LEU A 128 75.91 -0.46 -28.31
N ARG A 129 76.20 -1.41 -27.41
CA ARG A 129 76.86 -2.67 -27.74
C ARG A 129 75.97 -3.56 -28.61
N VAL A 130 74.67 -3.64 -28.31
CA VAL A 130 73.67 -4.34 -29.14
C VAL A 130 73.68 -3.76 -30.56
N ALA A 131 73.52 -2.45 -30.70
CA ALA A 131 73.49 -1.79 -32.01
C ALA A 131 74.79 -1.98 -32.82
N ALA A 132 75.95 -1.99 -32.15
CA ALA A 132 77.24 -2.27 -32.80
C ALA A 132 77.35 -3.72 -33.30
N GLY A 133 76.72 -4.68 -32.62
CA GLY A 133 76.67 -6.09 -33.02
C GLY A 133 75.62 -6.41 -34.09
N SER A 134 74.65 -5.53 -34.33
CA SER A 134 73.47 -5.77 -35.17
C SER A 134 73.26 -4.69 -36.24
N LEU A 135 74.33 -4.30 -36.95
CA LEU A 135 74.33 -3.26 -37.99
C LEU A 135 73.16 -3.40 -38.98
N GLY A 136 72.25 -2.41 -38.99
CA GLY A 136 71.16 -2.29 -39.97
C GLY A 136 69.83 -2.97 -39.61
N LYS A 137 69.75 -3.72 -38.50
CA LYS A 137 68.49 -4.35 -38.06
C LYS A 137 67.58 -3.36 -37.32
N ARG A 138 66.28 -3.41 -37.60
CA ARG A 138 65.27 -2.61 -36.88
C ARG A 138 65.10 -3.17 -35.45
N VAL A 139 64.82 -2.32 -34.46
CA VAL A 139 64.67 -2.79 -33.06
C VAL A 139 63.48 -3.75 -32.92
N GLU A 140 62.44 -3.60 -33.73
CA GLU A 140 61.31 -4.55 -33.85
C GLU A 140 61.70 -5.93 -34.41
N SER A 141 62.91 -6.09 -34.95
CA SER A 141 63.47 -7.38 -35.40
C SER A 141 64.39 -8.04 -34.36
N MET A 142 64.39 -7.54 -33.13
CA MET A 142 65.25 -7.99 -32.04
C MET A 142 64.43 -8.40 -30.82
N VAL A 143 64.89 -9.45 -30.15
CA VAL A 143 64.38 -9.84 -28.83
C VAL A 143 65.20 -9.09 -27.79
N LEU A 144 64.70 -7.95 -27.32
CA LEU A 144 65.47 -7.01 -26.52
C LEU A 144 66.09 -7.64 -25.24
N PRO A 145 65.34 -8.40 -24.41
CA PRO A 145 65.91 -9.01 -23.21
C PRO A 145 67.04 -9.99 -23.51
N LEU A 146 66.93 -10.75 -24.62
CA LEU A 146 67.96 -11.69 -25.05
C LEU A 146 69.23 -10.96 -25.50
N GLU A 147 69.09 -9.89 -26.27
CA GLU A 147 70.24 -9.09 -26.71
C GLU A 147 70.92 -8.39 -25.52
N LEU A 148 70.16 -7.94 -24.51
CA LEU A 148 70.74 -7.39 -23.28
C LEU A 148 71.49 -8.48 -22.48
N LEU A 149 70.93 -9.68 -22.32
CA LEU A 149 71.60 -10.85 -21.71
C LEU A 149 72.88 -11.25 -22.44
N GLN A 150 72.99 -11.02 -23.76
CA GLN A 150 74.20 -11.31 -24.53
C GLN A 150 75.30 -10.23 -24.41
N GLN A 151 74.96 -8.98 -24.05
CA GLN A 151 75.91 -7.86 -24.06
C GLN A 151 76.44 -7.46 -22.68
N PHE A 152 75.72 -7.79 -21.61
CA PHE A 152 76.15 -7.49 -20.26
C PHE A 152 76.90 -8.64 -19.61
N LYS A 153 77.92 -8.29 -18.84
CA LYS A 153 78.68 -9.20 -17.97
C LYS A 153 78.49 -8.78 -16.51
N ASP A 154 78.83 -9.68 -15.59
CA ASP A 154 78.82 -9.41 -14.15
C ASP A 154 79.58 -8.11 -13.79
N SER A 155 80.72 -7.87 -14.45
CA SER A 155 81.54 -6.66 -14.28
C SER A 155 80.86 -5.32 -14.65
N ASP A 156 79.70 -5.34 -15.31
CA ASP A 156 78.93 -4.14 -15.64
C ASP A 156 78.01 -3.70 -14.48
N PHE A 157 77.94 -4.47 -13.39
CA PHE A 157 77.09 -4.24 -12.20
C PHE A 157 77.95 -3.88 -10.98
N SER A 158 77.35 -3.11 -10.06
CA SER A 158 78.03 -2.70 -8.82
C SER A 158 77.83 -3.70 -7.68
N ASP A 159 76.75 -4.49 -7.74
CA ASP A 159 76.36 -5.50 -6.76
C ASP A 159 75.96 -6.79 -7.47
N GLN A 160 76.39 -7.93 -6.92
CA GLN A 160 76.06 -9.26 -7.42
C GLN A 160 74.55 -9.52 -7.32
N LEU A 161 73.89 -9.05 -6.25
CA LEU A 161 72.45 -9.23 -6.07
C LEU A 161 71.65 -8.46 -7.13
N GLU A 162 72.12 -7.27 -7.52
CA GLU A 162 71.54 -6.48 -8.61
C GLU A 162 71.67 -7.21 -9.96
N TYR A 163 72.81 -7.85 -10.21
CA TYR A 163 73.05 -8.63 -11.43
C TYR A 163 72.18 -9.90 -11.50
N GLU A 164 72.07 -10.66 -10.41
CA GLU A 164 71.19 -11.83 -10.36
C GLU A 164 69.71 -11.45 -10.48
N GLY A 165 69.28 -10.37 -9.82
CA GLY A 165 67.93 -9.83 -9.95
C GLY A 165 67.61 -9.37 -11.38
N TRP A 166 68.54 -8.67 -12.03
CA TRP A 166 68.41 -8.26 -13.42
C TRP A 166 68.33 -9.45 -14.39
N LYS A 167 69.17 -10.49 -14.20
CA LYS A 167 69.10 -11.72 -15.01
C LYS A 167 67.75 -12.42 -14.85
N ALA A 168 67.32 -12.63 -13.61
CA ALA A 168 66.04 -13.24 -13.30
C ALA A 168 64.87 -12.47 -13.93
N ARG A 169 64.88 -11.13 -13.84
CA ARG A 169 63.87 -10.26 -14.47
C ARG A 169 63.81 -10.47 -15.98
N ASN A 170 64.94 -10.45 -16.69
CA ASN A 170 64.95 -10.62 -18.15
C ASN A 170 64.43 -12.01 -18.57
N LEU A 171 64.73 -13.06 -17.81
CA LEU A 171 64.17 -14.40 -18.05
C LEU A 171 62.67 -14.45 -17.78
N LYS A 172 62.19 -13.83 -16.69
CA LYS A 172 60.75 -13.69 -16.40
C LYS A 172 60.01 -12.92 -17.51
N VAL A 173 60.60 -11.86 -18.04
CA VAL A 173 60.03 -11.08 -19.16
C VAL A 173 59.91 -11.95 -20.42
N LEU A 174 60.95 -12.71 -20.75
CA LEU A 174 60.90 -13.66 -21.88
C LEU A 174 59.88 -14.76 -21.64
N GLN A 175 59.79 -15.29 -20.42
CA GLN A 175 58.79 -16.27 -20.01
C GLN A 175 57.36 -15.71 -20.15
N ALA A 176 57.12 -14.49 -19.68
CA ALA A 176 55.83 -13.83 -19.75
C ALA A 176 55.38 -13.63 -21.19
N GLY A 177 56.25 -13.09 -22.05
CA GLY A 177 55.91 -12.77 -23.43
C GLY A 177 55.92 -13.95 -24.41
N LEU A 178 56.75 -14.98 -24.19
CA LEU A 178 56.92 -16.08 -25.15
C LEU A 178 56.21 -17.38 -24.76
N LEU A 179 56.01 -17.64 -23.46
CA LEU A 179 55.34 -18.86 -22.98
C LEU A 179 53.90 -18.61 -22.54
N HIS A 180 53.65 -17.53 -21.81
CA HIS A 180 52.34 -17.27 -21.21
C HIS A 180 51.45 -16.37 -22.06
N HIS A 181 52.02 -15.33 -22.67
CA HIS A 181 51.29 -14.33 -23.46
C HIS A 181 51.91 -14.11 -24.85
N PRO A 182 52.14 -15.16 -25.65
CA PRO A 182 52.59 -14.98 -27.02
C PRO A 182 51.47 -14.43 -27.90
N LEU A 183 51.81 -13.60 -28.88
CA LEU A 183 50.85 -13.09 -29.87
C LEU A 183 50.18 -14.25 -30.65
N VAL A 184 50.96 -15.29 -30.97
CA VAL A 184 50.48 -16.51 -31.62
C VAL A 184 50.39 -17.63 -30.59
N PRO A 185 49.20 -18.23 -30.36
CA PRO A 185 49.04 -19.32 -29.39
C PRO A 185 50.00 -20.50 -29.66
N LEU A 186 50.53 -21.10 -28.59
CA LEU A 186 51.43 -22.26 -28.68
C LEU A 186 50.64 -23.57 -28.72
N ASP A 187 51.06 -24.50 -29.57
CA ASP A 187 50.59 -25.88 -29.51
C ASP A 187 51.19 -26.63 -28.31
N LYS A 188 50.42 -27.55 -27.72
CA LYS A 188 50.85 -28.35 -26.56
C LYS A 188 52.07 -29.25 -26.83
N SER A 189 52.42 -29.50 -28.10
CA SER A 189 53.55 -30.33 -28.54
C SER A 189 54.74 -29.52 -29.04
N ASP A 190 54.77 -28.21 -28.75
CA ASP A 190 55.84 -27.34 -29.21
C ASP A 190 57.16 -27.58 -28.46
N THR A 191 58.07 -28.30 -29.14
CA THR A 191 59.40 -28.64 -28.63
C THR A 191 60.25 -27.43 -28.24
N ALA A 192 60.04 -26.25 -28.83
CA ALA A 192 60.80 -25.04 -28.47
C ALA A 192 60.30 -24.45 -27.15
N SER A 193 58.98 -24.49 -26.91
CA SER A 193 58.35 -24.07 -25.65
C SER A 193 58.79 -24.95 -24.48
N GLU A 194 58.76 -26.28 -24.65
CA GLU A 194 59.22 -27.24 -23.63
C GLU A 194 60.71 -27.07 -23.30
N ARG A 195 61.54 -26.89 -24.33
CA ARG A 195 62.98 -26.63 -24.14
C ARG A 195 63.24 -25.30 -23.44
N PHE A 196 62.46 -24.27 -23.72
CA PHE A 196 62.60 -22.99 -23.00
C PHE A 196 62.15 -23.11 -21.54
N HIS A 197 61.06 -23.83 -21.27
CA HIS A 197 60.64 -24.11 -19.91
C HIS A 197 61.69 -24.90 -19.12
N GLN A 198 62.28 -25.93 -19.73
CA GLN A 198 63.40 -26.69 -19.14
C GLN A 198 64.63 -25.82 -18.91
N PHE A 199 64.92 -24.89 -19.83
CA PHE A 199 66.01 -23.93 -19.66
C PHE A 199 65.76 -23.00 -18.46
N ILE A 200 64.54 -22.49 -18.26
CA ILE A 200 64.20 -21.63 -17.12
C ILE A 200 64.30 -22.40 -15.79
N VAL A 201 63.83 -23.65 -15.73
CA VAL A 201 63.94 -24.48 -14.52
C VAL A 201 65.41 -24.83 -14.24
N GLY A 202 66.20 -25.14 -15.26
CA GLY A 202 67.64 -25.35 -15.10
C GLY A 202 68.41 -24.09 -14.70
N ALA A 203 67.92 -22.91 -15.12
CA ALA A 203 68.46 -21.60 -14.78
C ALA A 203 68.26 -21.21 -13.30
N SER A 204 67.21 -21.72 -12.65
CA SER A 204 67.03 -21.53 -11.20
C SER A 204 67.97 -22.41 -10.37
N ASP A 205 68.42 -23.54 -10.93
CA ASP A 205 69.29 -24.50 -10.23
C ASP A 205 70.79 -24.29 -10.52
N ARG A 206 71.15 -23.66 -11.65
CA ARG A 206 72.53 -23.40 -12.09
C ARG A 206 72.72 -21.95 -12.55
N SER A 207 73.80 -21.31 -12.12
CA SER A 207 74.15 -19.94 -12.55
C SER A 207 74.39 -19.87 -14.06
N ILE A 208 73.52 -19.18 -14.81
CA ILE A 208 73.69 -18.93 -16.24
C ILE A 208 74.84 -17.93 -16.46
N GLU A 209 75.78 -18.27 -17.34
CA GLU A 209 76.82 -17.34 -17.81
C GLU A 209 76.26 -16.42 -18.92
N THR A 210 76.23 -15.10 -18.68
CA THR A 210 75.85 -14.10 -19.70
C THR A 210 77.02 -13.77 -20.63
N GLY A 211 76.74 -13.15 -21.78
CA GLY A 211 77.76 -12.82 -22.78
C GLY A 211 77.79 -13.75 -24.00
N LYS A 212 78.96 -13.96 -24.60
CA LYS A 212 79.16 -14.91 -25.71
C LYS A 212 79.40 -16.35 -25.22
N SER A 213 78.62 -16.81 -24.26
CA SER A 213 78.69 -18.17 -23.70
C SER A 213 77.94 -19.19 -24.57
N SER A 214 78.20 -20.49 -24.36
CA SER A 214 77.40 -21.56 -24.97
C SER A 214 75.93 -21.47 -24.58
N ASP A 215 75.64 -21.04 -23.36
CA ASP A 215 74.28 -20.96 -22.80
C ASP A 215 73.45 -19.88 -23.48
N MET A 216 74.05 -18.74 -23.85
CA MET A 216 73.36 -17.68 -24.59
C MET A 216 73.11 -18.06 -26.06
N GLN A 217 73.99 -18.86 -26.68
CA GLN A 217 73.76 -19.41 -28.02
C GLN A 217 72.66 -20.48 -28.01
N LEU A 218 72.65 -21.33 -26.97
CA LEU A 218 71.58 -22.29 -26.74
C LEU A 218 70.24 -21.58 -26.55
N LEU A 219 70.18 -20.57 -25.66
CA LEU A 219 68.98 -19.76 -25.45
C LEU A 219 68.52 -19.08 -26.74
N ARG A 220 69.42 -18.48 -27.52
CA ARG A 220 69.09 -17.88 -28.82
C ARG A 220 68.49 -18.89 -29.79
N SER A 221 69.03 -20.11 -29.85
CA SER A 221 68.52 -21.17 -30.71
C SER A 221 67.13 -21.67 -30.30
N ILE A 222 66.81 -21.61 -29.00
CA ILE A 222 65.51 -22.00 -28.44
C ILE A 222 64.47 -20.89 -28.68
N LEU A 223 64.85 -19.61 -28.52
CA LEU A 223 63.93 -18.48 -28.59
C LEU A 223 63.59 -18.03 -30.01
N LEU A 224 64.53 -18.12 -30.96
CA LEU A 224 64.30 -17.63 -32.33
C LEU A 224 63.08 -18.28 -33.03
N PRO A 225 62.83 -19.61 -32.89
CA PRO A 225 61.62 -20.23 -33.39
C PRO A 225 60.32 -19.79 -32.70
N LEU A 226 60.40 -19.31 -31.45
CA LEU A 226 59.25 -18.79 -30.69
C LEU A 226 58.91 -17.35 -31.11
N THR A 227 59.92 -16.54 -31.40
CA THR A 227 59.76 -15.10 -31.65
C THR A 227 59.44 -14.74 -33.11
N CYS A 228 59.82 -15.58 -34.08
CA CYS A 228 59.64 -15.30 -35.50
C CYS A 228 58.40 -15.97 -36.12
N ARG A 229 57.36 -16.24 -35.32
CA ARG A 229 56.11 -16.86 -35.78
C ARG A 229 55.19 -15.83 -36.42
N SER A 230 54.70 -16.13 -37.61
CA SER A 230 53.80 -15.25 -38.37
C SER A 230 52.40 -15.85 -38.44
N LEU A 231 51.37 -14.98 -38.38
CA LEU A 231 49.95 -15.37 -38.51
C LEU A 231 49.63 -15.98 -39.90
N ASP A 232 50.36 -15.58 -40.94
CA ASP A 232 50.10 -15.92 -42.35
C ASP A 232 51.10 -16.94 -42.95
N GLY A 233 52.01 -17.50 -42.14
CA GLY A 233 53.04 -18.43 -42.62
C GLY A 233 54.12 -17.83 -43.54
N ARG A 234 54.03 -16.53 -43.88
CA ARG A 234 55.08 -15.77 -44.54
C ARG A 234 56.02 -15.17 -43.49
N GLY A 235 57.31 -15.46 -43.58
CA GLY A 235 58.33 -14.96 -42.66
C GLY A 235 58.28 -13.44 -42.56
N SER A 236 57.92 -12.94 -41.38
CA SER A 236 58.01 -11.53 -41.04
C SER A 236 59.40 -11.24 -40.48
N ASP A 237 59.98 -10.08 -40.83
CA ASP A 237 61.21 -9.57 -40.22
C ASP A 237 60.98 -9.07 -38.76
N THR A 238 59.77 -9.18 -38.21
CA THR A 238 59.43 -8.75 -36.84
C THR A 238 59.56 -9.89 -35.83
N CYS A 239 60.10 -9.58 -34.65
CA CYS A 239 60.18 -10.51 -33.52
C CYS A 239 59.05 -10.21 -32.52
N HIS A 240 58.15 -11.18 -32.36
CA HIS A 240 57.02 -11.16 -31.44
C HIS A 240 57.46 -11.67 -30.07
N TRP A 241 57.61 -10.78 -29.09
CA TRP A 241 58.04 -11.15 -27.72
C TRP A 241 57.42 -10.30 -26.61
N ALA A 242 56.82 -9.14 -26.92
CA ALA A 242 56.21 -8.23 -25.96
C ALA A 242 54.88 -7.65 -26.45
N ASP A 243 54.28 -8.28 -27.46
CA ASP A 243 53.11 -7.80 -28.21
C ASP A 243 51.85 -8.66 -28.01
N GLY A 244 51.93 -9.72 -27.20
CA GLY A 244 50.77 -10.51 -26.81
C GLY A 244 50.06 -9.99 -25.55
N PHE A 245 48.73 -10.17 -25.54
CA PHE A 245 47.85 -9.72 -24.46
C PHE A 245 47.86 -10.67 -23.25
N PRO A 246 47.76 -10.15 -22.01
CA PRO A 246 47.71 -8.73 -21.60
C PRO A 246 49.10 -8.15 -21.30
N PHE A 247 50.20 -8.90 -21.52
CA PHE A 247 51.55 -8.49 -21.12
C PHE A 247 51.97 -7.16 -21.74
N ASN A 248 51.68 -6.98 -23.03
CA ASN A 248 51.92 -5.74 -23.75
C ASN A 248 51.20 -4.52 -23.14
N LEU A 249 49.94 -4.70 -22.69
CA LEU A 249 49.12 -3.65 -22.08
C LEU A 249 49.68 -3.20 -20.73
N HIS A 250 50.17 -4.12 -19.91
CA HIS A 250 50.79 -3.78 -18.62
C HIS A 250 52.08 -2.97 -18.82
N LEU A 251 52.91 -3.34 -19.80
CA LEU A 251 54.09 -2.54 -20.18
C LEU A 251 53.69 -1.16 -20.74
N TYR A 252 52.63 -1.11 -21.55
CA TYR A 252 52.13 0.13 -22.13
C TYR A 252 51.51 1.05 -21.07
N GLN A 253 50.84 0.49 -20.06
CA GLN A 253 50.30 1.23 -18.93
C GLN A 253 51.42 1.96 -18.18
N MET A 254 52.54 1.28 -17.89
CA MET A 254 53.71 1.91 -17.26
C MET A 254 54.24 3.10 -18.08
N LEU A 255 54.19 3.02 -19.42
CA LEU A 255 54.59 4.12 -20.30
C LEU A 255 53.62 5.30 -20.22
N LEU A 256 52.32 5.05 -20.24
CA LEU A 256 51.31 6.11 -20.18
C LEU A 256 51.25 6.80 -18.81
N GLU A 257 51.63 6.11 -17.74
CA GLU A 257 51.75 6.72 -16.40
C GLU A 257 52.79 7.85 -16.33
N ILE A 258 53.72 7.94 -17.29
CA ILE A 258 54.68 9.06 -17.41
C ILE A 258 53.95 10.39 -17.65
N CYS A 259 52.78 10.38 -18.27
CA CYS A 259 52.03 11.59 -18.62
C CYS A 259 51.46 12.36 -17.40
N PHE A 260 51.59 11.82 -16.19
CA PHE A 260 51.02 12.39 -14.96
C PHE A 260 52.11 12.57 -13.91
N ASN A 261 52.17 13.70 -13.22
CA ASN A 261 53.25 13.99 -12.26
C ASN A 261 53.23 13.01 -11.07
N SER A 262 54.37 12.36 -10.81
CA SER A 262 54.53 11.41 -9.69
C SER A 262 54.82 12.10 -8.34
N ASN A 263 55.28 13.35 -8.37
CA ASN A 263 55.76 14.08 -7.19
C ASN A 263 54.72 15.05 -6.58
N ILE A 264 53.59 15.29 -7.26
CA ILE A 264 52.56 16.23 -6.80
C ILE A 264 51.39 15.40 -6.32
N ALA A 265 50.91 15.67 -5.10
CA ALA A 265 49.75 15.00 -4.49
C ALA A 265 48.46 15.06 -5.33
N GLU A 266 48.43 15.93 -6.34
CA GLU A 266 47.27 16.23 -7.17
C GLU A 266 47.21 15.38 -8.47
N GLY A 267 48.30 14.73 -8.89
CA GLY A 267 48.29 13.84 -10.06
C GLY A 267 48.23 14.55 -11.43
N ALA A 268 48.47 15.88 -11.45
CA ALA A 268 48.37 16.74 -12.63
C ALA A 268 49.08 16.20 -13.88
N MET A 269 48.40 16.33 -15.01
CA MET A 269 48.96 16.10 -16.34
C MET A 269 50.19 16.98 -16.59
N ILE A 270 51.24 16.43 -17.18
CA ILE A 270 52.51 17.14 -17.43
C ILE A 270 52.37 18.17 -18.57
N ASP A 271 53.11 19.28 -18.54
CA ASP A 271 53.06 20.29 -19.62
C ASP A 271 53.61 19.78 -20.95
N GLU A 272 54.53 18.81 -20.91
CA GLU A 272 55.21 18.26 -22.09
C GLU A 272 54.55 17.01 -22.67
N ILE A 273 53.27 16.79 -22.40
CA ILE A 273 52.55 15.56 -22.77
C ILE A 273 52.65 15.23 -24.27
N ASP A 274 52.56 16.23 -25.17
CA ASP A 274 52.69 16.01 -26.62
C ASP A 274 54.02 15.34 -26.97
N GLN A 275 55.11 15.80 -26.34
CA GLN A 275 56.47 15.33 -26.62
C GLN A 275 56.69 13.93 -26.02
N VAL A 276 56.11 13.66 -24.85
CA VAL A 276 56.15 12.34 -24.22
C VAL A 276 55.34 11.31 -25.00
N LEU A 277 54.13 11.64 -25.44
CA LEU A 277 53.31 10.75 -26.28
C LEU A 277 53.98 10.46 -27.62
N GLU A 278 54.67 11.43 -28.24
CA GLU A 278 55.48 11.20 -29.45
C GLU A 278 56.64 10.19 -29.21
N LEU A 279 57.24 10.19 -28.02
CA LEU A 279 58.27 9.20 -27.66
C LEU A 279 57.65 7.82 -27.41
N ILE A 280 56.56 7.76 -26.67
CA ILE A 280 55.83 6.52 -26.37
C ILE A 280 55.35 5.86 -27.67
N LYS A 281 54.86 6.64 -28.64
CA LYS A 281 54.41 6.14 -29.95
C LYS A 281 55.48 5.33 -30.71
N LYS A 282 56.77 5.56 -30.45
CA LYS A 282 57.86 4.78 -31.06
C LYS A 282 57.91 3.33 -30.58
N THR A 283 57.31 3.03 -29.42
CA THR A 283 57.27 1.68 -28.85
C THR A 283 56.17 0.79 -29.45
N TRP A 284 55.24 1.37 -30.21
CA TRP A 284 54.06 0.70 -30.74
C TRP A 284 54.37 -0.57 -31.54
N ALA A 285 55.40 -0.54 -32.38
CA ALA A 285 55.79 -1.70 -33.19
C ALA A 285 56.33 -2.88 -32.36
N ILE A 286 56.90 -2.62 -31.17
CA ILE A 286 57.43 -3.66 -30.27
C ILE A 286 56.31 -4.25 -29.39
N LEU A 287 55.35 -3.41 -28.99
CA LEU A 287 54.26 -3.77 -28.08
C LEU A 287 52.96 -4.17 -28.82
N GLY A 288 52.93 -4.12 -30.15
CA GLY A 288 51.73 -4.40 -30.93
C GLY A 288 50.58 -3.40 -30.70
N ILE A 289 50.90 -2.15 -30.35
CA ILE A 289 49.90 -1.11 -30.07
C ILE A 289 49.55 -0.33 -31.33
N ASN A 290 48.26 -0.15 -31.61
CA ASN A 290 47.74 0.71 -32.66
C ASN A 290 47.03 1.94 -32.06
N GLN A 291 46.49 2.82 -32.91
CA GLN A 291 45.83 4.04 -32.45
C GLN A 291 44.59 3.75 -31.58
N SER A 292 43.76 2.76 -31.94
CA SER A 292 42.54 2.43 -31.18
C SER A 292 42.87 1.85 -29.80
N LEU A 293 43.84 0.93 -29.70
CA LEU A 293 44.34 0.43 -28.41
C LEU A 293 44.97 1.55 -27.57
N HIS A 294 45.67 2.50 -28.19
CA HIS A 294 46.17 3.68 -27.49
C HIS A 294 45.05 4.50 -26.89
N ASN A 295 44.04 4.88 -27.69
CA ASN A 295 42.89 5.68 -27.24
C ASN A 295 42.19 5.00 -26.06
N LEU A 296 42.01 3.67 -26.14
CA LEU A 296 41.41 2.86 -25.08
C LEU A 296 42.24 2.83 -23.79
N CYS A 297 43.54 2.52 -23.89
CA CYS A 297 44.45 2.51 -22.73
C CYS A 297 44.61 3.90 -22.10
N PHE A 298 44.63 4.95 -22.93
CA PHE A 298 44.76 6.32 -22.49
C PHE A 298 43.50 6.80 -21.76
N THR A 299 42.31 6.44 -22.27
CA THR A 299 41.02 6.68 -21.58
C THR A 299 41.01 6.01 -20.20
N TRP A 300 41.45 4.75 -20.12
CA TRP A 300 41.57 4.04 -18.84
C TRP A 300 42.53 4.74 -17.86
N ILE A 301 43.73 5.12 -18.31
CA ILE A 301 44.72 5.80 -17.45
C ILE A 301 44.15 7.12 -16.92
N LEU A 302 43.55 7.93 -17.79
CA LEU A 302 42.92 9.21 -17.40
C LEU A 302 41.87 8.98 -16.31
N PHE A 303 40.99 7.99 -16.51
CA PHE A 303 39.95 7.64 -15.56
C PHE A 303 40.52 7.10 -14.23
N HIS A 304 41.50 6.19 -14.31
CA HIS A 304 42.16 5.62 -13.14
C HIS A 304 42.85 6.69 -12.30
N LYS A 305 43.52 7.66 -12.94
CA LYS A 305 44.16 8.79 -12.25
C LYS A 305 43.12 9.70 -11.60
N PHE A 306 42.02 10.02 -12.29
CA PHE A 306 40.91 10.78 -11.70
C PHE A 306 40.31 10.08 -10.46
N ALA A 307 40.09 8.76 -10.54
CA ALA A 307 39.57 7.99 -9.42
C ALA A 307 40.55 7.91 -8.24
N ALA A 308 41.86 7.86 -8.50
CA ALA A 308 42.92 7.79 -7.49
C ALA A 308 43.19 9.13 -6.80
N THR A 309 43.01 10.29 -7.47
CA THR A 309 43.31 11.63 -6.92
C THR A 309 42.17 12.21 -6.07
N MET A 310 41.30 11.36 -5.50
CA MET A 310 40.14 11.76 -4.69
C MET A 310 39.18 12.76 -5.38
N GLN A 311 39.16 12.81 -6.72
CA GLN A 311 38.31 13.74 -7.49
C GLN A 311 38.70 15.22 -7.33
N VAL A 312 39.98 15.52 -7.09
CA VAL A 312 40.47 16.90 -6.99
C VAL A 312 40.66 17.54 -8.38
N GLU A 313 41.04 16.76 -9.39
CA GLU A 313 41.25 17.24 -10.76
C GLU A 313 40.05 16.94 -11.67
N ASN A 314 39.05 17.81 -11.60
CA ASN A 314 37.81 17.64 -12.36
C ASN A 314 38.01 17.75 -13.88
N ASP A 315 39.05 18.45 -14.34
CA ASP A 315 39.36 18.55 -15.78
C ASP A 315 39.66 17.17 -16.40
N LEU A 316 40.18 16.21 -15.62
CA LEU A 316 40.45 14.86 -16.12
C LEU A 316 39.18 14.08 -16.47
N VAL A 317 38.09 14.25 -15.71
CA VAL A 317 36.85 13.50 -15.98
C VAL A 317 36.12 14.03 -17.23
N PHE A 318 36.19 15.34 -17.48
CA PHE A 318 35.73 15.90 -18.75
C PHE A 318 36.54 15.35 -19.92
N GLU A 319 37.85 15.13 -19.71
CA GLU A 319 38.68 14.58 -20.76
C GLU A 319 38.38 13.11 -21.05
N VAL A 320 38.14 12.29 -20.02
CA VAL A 320 37.64 10.93 -20.22
C VAL A 320 36.35 10.94 -21.03
N ASP A 321 35.42 11.85 -20.71
CA ASP A 321 34.14 12.00 -21.41
C ASP A 321 34.31 12.41 -22.91
N ASN A 322 35.34 13.19 -23.23
CA ASN A 322 35.72 13.53 -24.60
C ASN A 322 36.40 12.37 -25.32
N GLN A 323 37.36 11.70 -24.70
CA GLN A 323 38.08 10.55 -25.29
C GLN A 323 37.12 9.39 -25.62
N LEU A 324 36.03 9.23 -24.86
CA LEU A 324 35.00 8.23 -25.16
C LEU A 324 34.31 8.44 -26.50
N ILE A 325 34.32 9.65 -27.07
CA ILE A 325 33.80 9.89 -28.42
C ILE A 325 34.70 9.19 -29.46
N GLU A 326 36.01 9.28 -29.30
CA GLU A 326 36.97 8.59 -30.17
C GLU A 326 36.91 7.08 -29.97
N VAL A 327 36.83 6.61 -28.72
CA VAL A 327 36.66 5.18 -28.40
C VAL A 327 35.38 4.60 -29.02
N ALA A 328 34.27 5.37 -29.03
CA ALA A 328 33.03 4.96 -29.69
C ALA A 328 33.18 4.82 -31.21
N ASN A 329 33.95 5.71 -31.84
CA ASN A 329 34.25 5.63 -33.28
C ASN A 329 35.16 4.43 -33.58
N ASP A 330 36.18 4.21 -32.75
CA ASP A 330 37.13 3.11 -32.88
C ASP A 330 36.45 1.74 -32.70
N ALA A 331 35.51 1.62 -31.76
CA ALA A 331 34.72 0.41 -31.54
C ALA A 331 33.85 0.05 -32.75
N LYS A 332 33.33 1.05 -33.48
CA LYS A 332 32.56 0.82 -34.71
C LYS A 332 33.43 0.42 -35.90
N ALA A 333 34.67 0.89 -35.93
CA ALA A 333 35.61 0.66 -37.02
C ALA A 333 36.40 -0.65 -36.89
N THR A 334 36.58 -1.15 -35.66
CA THR A 334 37.45 -2.29 -35.34
C THR A 334 36.62 -3.57 -35.18
N GLN A 335 37.03 -4.68 -35.81
CA GLN A 335 36.41 -6.01 -35.67
C GLN A 335 37.32 -7.03 -34.96
N ASP A 336 38.32 -6.53 -34.22
CA ASP A 336 39.28 -7.37 -33.51
C ASP A 336 38.68 -7.88 -32.18
N PRO A 337 38.53 -9.20 -31.98
CA PRO A 337 37.97 -9.75 -30.74
C PRO A 337 38.83 -9.44 -29.51
N ALA A 338 40.15 -9.27 -29.66
CA ALA A 338 41.01 -8.88 -28.54
C ALA A 338 40.69 -7.45 -28.07
N TYR A 339 40.43 -6.53 -29.03
CA TYR A 339 40.03 -5.16 -28.74
C TYR A 339 38.68 -5.12 -28.00
N SER A 340 37.64 -5.81 -28.49
CA SER A 340 36.31 -5.82 -27.85
C SER A 340 36.36 -6.39 -26.43
N LYS A 341 37.17 -7.43 -26.18
CA LYS A 341 37.37 -7.97 -24.81
C LYS A 341 37.93 -6.90 -23.85
N ILE A 342 38.97 -6.18 -24.27
CA ILE A 342 39.61 -5.13 -23.45
C ILE A 342 38.66 -3.95 -23.27
N LEU A 343 37.96 -3.54 -24.34
CA LEU A 343 36.97 -2.47 -24.32
C LEU A 343 35.89 -2.77 -23.28
N SER A 344 35.27 -3.95 -23.34
CA SER A 344 34.24 -4.37 -22.41
C SER A 344 34.73 -4.36 -20.95
N SER A 345 35.95 -4.82 -20.70
CA SER A 345 36.56 -4.79 -19.36
C SER A 345 36.74 -3.37 -18.81
N ILE A 346 37.24 -2.45 -19.64
CA ILE A 346 37.44 -1.04 -19.26
C ILE A 346 36.10 -0.35 -19.03
N LEU A 347 35.15 -0.52 -19.95
CA LEU A 347 33.82 0.08 -19.84
C LEU A 347 33.10 -0.43 -18.60
N THR A 348 33.15 -1.73 -18.31
CA THR A 348 32.55 -2.31 -17.09
C THR A 348 33.14 -1.70 -15.82
N SER A 349 34.46 -1.47 -15.78
CA SER A 349 35.12 -0.83 -14.65
C SER A 349 34.68 0.63 -14.48
N ILE A 350 34.53 1.39 -15.57
CA ILE A 350 34.06 2.78 -15.54
C ILE A 350 32.58 2.85 -15.14
N ILE A 351 31.73 2.01 -15.73
CA ILE A 351 30.29 1.91 -15.43
C ILE A 351 30.11 1.56 -13.95
N GLY A 352 30.72 0.48 -13.48
CA GLY A 352 30.58 0.04 -12.09
C GLY A 352 31.07 1.06 -11.06
N TRP A 353 32.01 1.93 -11.41
CA TRP A 353 32.45 3.03 -10.55
C TRP A 353 31.51 4.24 -10.60
N THR A 354 31.02 4.61 -11.79
CA THR A 354 30.08 5.73 -11.95
C THR A 354 28.70 5.40 -11.38
N GLU A 355 28.20 4.19 -11.59
CA GLU A 355 26.93 3.68 -11.06
C GLU A 355 26.87 3.71 -9.53
N LYS A 356 27.95 3.34 -8.83
CA LYS A 356 28.02 3.42 -7.35
C LYS A 356 27.67 4.80 -6.80
N LYS A 357 27.91 5.86 -7.58
CA LYS A 357 27.59 7.25 -7.21
C LYS A 357 26.23 7.70 -7.72
N LEU A 358 25.84 7.26 -8.92
CA LEU A 358 24.58 7.65 -9.53
C LEU A 358 23.36 6.92 -8.93
N ILE A 359 23.51 5.65 -8.55
CA ILE A 359 22.45 4.85 -7.89
C ILE A 359 22.02 5.46 -6.55
N ALA A 360 22.87 6.26 -5.91
CA ALA A 360 22.59 7.02 -4.68
C ALA A 360 23.03 8.49 -4.81
N TYR A 361 22.70 9.13 -5.94
CA TYR A 361 23.13 10.51 -6.21
C TYR A 361 22.63 11.52 -5.16
N HIS A 362 21.52 11.23 -4.47
CA HIS A 362 21.01 12.07 -3.38
C HIS A 362 21.96 12.19 -2.18
N ASP A 363 22.82 11.18 -1.97
CA ASP A 363 23.83 11.13 -0.91
C ASP A 363 25.18 11.68 -1.38
N THR A 364 25.47 11.52 -2.67
CA THR A 364 26.76 11.87 -3.27
C THR A 364 26.82 13.34 -3.71
N PHE A 365 25.72 13.87 -4.22
CA PHE A 365 25.66 15.20 -4.81
C PHE A 365 24.78 16.16 -3.99
N ASN A 366 25.26 17.39 -3.87
CA ASN A 366 24.63 18.51 -3.21
C ASN A 366 24.83 19.78 -4.05
N GLN A 367 24.32 20.91 -3.59
CA GLN A 367 24.38 22.16 -4.34
C GLN A 367 25.82 22.66 -4.64
N SER A 368 26.84 22.20 -3.90
CA SER A 368 28.24 22.59 -4.09
C SER A 368 28.99 21.77 -5.15
N ASN A 369 28.52 20.57 -5.48
CA ASN A 369 29.18 19.66 -6.44
C ASN A 369 28.24 19.18 -7.57
N ILE A 370 27.08 19.81 -7.70
CA ILE A 370 26.03 19.43 -8.65
C ILE A 370 26.48 19.52 -10.12
N GLU A 371 27.37 20.47 -10.44
CA GLU A 371 27.91 20.67 -11.79
C GLU A 371 28.65 19.42 -12.31
N TYR A 372 29.25 18.65 -11.40
CA TYR A 372 29.95 17.41 -11.74
C TYR A 372 28.99 16.26 -12.02
N MET A 373 27.78 16.27 -11.45
CA MET A 373 26.79 15.20 -11.70
C MET A 373 26.52 15.05 -13.19
N GLN A 374 26.45 16.15 -13.94
CA GLN A 374 26.25 16.12 -15.39
C GLN A 374 27.34 15.31 -16.10
N VAL A 375 28.60 15.45 -15.69
CA VAL A 375 29.74 14.74 -16.29
C VAL A 375 29.66 13.25 -15.96
N PHE A 376 29.34 12.91 -14.72
CA PHE A 376 29.21 11.51 -14.29
C PHE A 376 28.07 10.81 -15.02
N VAL A 377 26.95 11.50 -15.22
CA VAL A 377 25.82 10.99 -16.00
C VAL A 377 26.23 10.80 -17.47
N SER A 378 26.88 11.80 -18.09
CA SER A 378 27.39 11.69 -19.46
C SER A 378 28.34 10.51 -19.62
N LEU A 379 29.28 10.35 -18.69
CA LEU A 379 30.26 9.28 -18.65
C LEU A 379 29.59 7.90 -18.56
N GLY A 380 28.65 7.73 -17.63
CA GLY A 380 27.91 6.48 -17.46
C GLY A 380 27.05 6.13 -18.68
N VAL A 381 26.33 7.11 -19.26
CA VAL A 381 25.49 6.89 -20.44
C VAL A 381 26.33 6.56 -21.68
N LYS A 382 27.41 7.30 -21.96
CA LYS A 382 28.28 7.04 -23.10
C LYS A 382 28.95 5.67 -23.01
N THR A 383 29.50 5.31 -21.84
CA THR A 383 30.15 4.01 -21.65
C THR A 383 29.18 2.84 -21.80
N ALA A 384 27.99 2.93 -21.21
CA ALA A 384 26.96 1.90 -21.36
C ALA A 384 26.47 1.79 -22.81
N LYS A 385 26.29 2.91 -23.51
CA LYS A 385 25.90 2.90 -24.93
C LYS A 385 26.94 2.21 -25.81
N ILE A 386 28.23 2.50 -25.61
CA ILE A 386 29.32 1.85 -26.36
C ILE A 386 29.31 0.34 -26.07
N GLN A 387 29.14 -0.07 -24.81
CA GLN A 387 29.13 -1.48 -24.43
C GLN A 387 27.97 -2.26 -25.06
N VAL A 388 26.76 -1.69 -25.09
CA VAL A 388 25.59 -2.33 -25.72
C VAL A 388 25.73 -2.39 -27.24
N GLU A 389 26.24 -1.33 -27.87
CA GLU A 389 26.50 -1.31 -29.32
C GLU A 389 27.55 -2.35 -29.72
N ASP A 390 28.64 -2.51 -28.96
CA ASP A 390 29.69 -3.51 -29.20
C ASP A 390 29.16 -4.95 -29.08
N LEU A 391 28.41 -5.27 -28.01
CA LEU A 391 27.77 -6.59 -27.84
C LEU A 391 26.76 -6.90 -28.95
N SER A 392 26.01 -5.90 -29.43
CA SER A 392 25.02 -6.09 -30.49
C SER A 392 25.67 -6.46 -31.84
N ASN A 393 26.86 -5.91 -32.11
CA ASN A 393 27.66 -6.22 -33.30
C ASN A 393 28.25 -7.65 -33.24
N GLU A 394 28.60 -8.12 -32.06
CA GLU A 394 29.19 -9.46 -31.84
C GLU A 394 28.17 -10.60 -32.01
N TYR A 395 26.90 -10.38 -31.62
CA TYR A 395 25.85 -11.41 -31.65
C TYR A 395 24.80 -11.25 -32.77
N GLY A 396 24.92 -10.24 -33.63
CA GLY A 396 24.04 -10.06 -34.81
C GLY A 396 22.57 -9.76 -34.48
N TRP A 397 22.30 -9.11 -33.35
CA TRP A 397 20.94 -8.77 -32.93
C TRP A 397 20.36 -7.68 -33.84
N LYS A 398 19.14 -7.89 -34.35
CA LYS A 398 18.46 -6.94 -35.24
C LYS A 398 18.21 -5.62 -34.52
N LYS A 399 18.63 -4.50 -35.14
CA LYS A 399 18.20 -3.12 -34.85
C LYS A 399 16.69 -2.96 -34.98
N GLY A 400 15.93 -3.42 -34.01
CA GLY A 400 14.48 -3.28 -33.95
C GLY A 400 14.08 -3.02 -32.51
N GLU A 401 13.55 -1.83 -32.25
CA GLU A 401 13.25 -1.24 -30.94
C GLU A 401 14.48 -0.67 -30.20
N GLU A 402 15.02 0.44 -30.70
CA GLU A 402 15.79 1.38 -29.86
C GLU A 402 14.83 2.00 -28.83
N THR A 403 14.51 1.27 -27.74
CA THR A 403 14.23 1.96 -26.48
C THR A 403 15.46 2.81 -26.18
N ASP A 404 15.31 4.11 -25.99
CA ASP A 404 16.44 4.99 -25.71
C ASP A 404 17.17 4.46 -24.46
N ILE A 405 18.30 3.80 -24.69
CA ILE A 405 19.13 3.15 -23.68
C ILE A 405 19.48 4.18 -22.59
N SER A 406 19.71 5.43 -23.02
CA SER A 406 19.96 6.57 -22.13
C SER A 406 18.78 6.79 -21.19
N CYS A 407 17.55 6.86 -21.70
CA CYS A 407 16.36 6.98 -20.88
C CYS A 407 16.25 5.83 -19.87
N SER A 408 16.42 4.57 -20.31
CA SER A 408 16.26 3.40 -19.42
C SER A 408 17.26 3.36 -18.26
N ILE A 409 18.51 3.77 -18.51
CA ILE A 409 19.57 3.81 -17.50
C ILE A 409 19.29 4.92 -16.48
N ILE A 410 18.91 6.10 -16.96
CA ILE A 410 18.59 7.25 -16.10
C ILE A 410 17.36 6.99 -15.24
N ASP A 411 16.33 6.35 -15.81
CA ASP A 411 15.16 5.88 -15.07
C ASP A 411 15.56 4.98 -13.90
N SER A 412 16.45 4.00 -14.14
CA SER A 412 17.00 3.13 -13.09
C SER A 412 17.74 3.90 -11.99
N TYR A 413 18.58 4.87 -12.36
CA TYR A 413 19.31 5.70 -11.39
C TYR A 413 18.37 6.56 -10.54
N ILE A 414 17.39 7.23 -11.16
CA ILE A 414 16.37 8.03 -10.46
C ILE A 414 15.62 7.15 -9.46
N ARG A 415 15.08 6.03 -9.95
CA ARG A 415 14.28 5.10 -9.13
C ARG A 415 15.09 4.56 -7.95
N SER A 416 16.34 4.14 -8.16
CA SER A 416 17.16 3.60 -7.08
C SER A 416 17.59 4.65 -6.05
N SER A 417 17.96 5.83 -6.53
CA SER A 417 18.43 6.93 -5.68
C SER A 417 17.31 7.43 -4.77
N LEU A 418 16.10 7.60 -5.32
CA LEU A 418 14.93 8.02 -4.53
C LEU A 418 14.43 6.94 -3.57
N ARG A 419 14.46 5.66 -3.95
CA ARG A 419 14.16 4.57 -3.01
C ARG A 419 15.12 4.57 -1.83
N THR A 420 16.41 4.79 -2.08
CA THR A 420 17.43 4.88 -1.04
C THR A 420 17.20 6.10 -0.14
N ALA A 421 16.96 7.28 -0.73
CA ALA A 421 16.66 8.50 0.02
C ALA A 421 15.38 8.40 0.86
N PHE A 422 14.32 7.78 0.31
CA PHE A 422 13.08 7.50 1.02
C PHE A 422 13.32 6.57 2.22
N ALA A 423 14.04 5.46 2.01
CA ALA A 423 14.36 4.52 3.08
C ALA A 423 15.19 5.17 4.21
N GLN A 424 16.09 6.09 3.89
CA GLN A 424 16.83 6.85 4.89
C GLN A 424 15.91 7.79 5.69
N LYS A 425 15.01 8.52 5.04
CA LYS A 425 14.04 9.40 5.71
C LYS A 425 13.13 8.60 6.64
N MET A 426 12.67 7.44 6.21
CA MET A 426 11.87 6.53 7.01
C MET A 426 12.65 6.06 8.26
N LYS A 427 13.88 5.54 8.10
CA LYS A 427 14.72 5.12 9.24
C LYS A 427 15.04 6.24 10.23
N GLN A 428 15.34 7.45 9.74
CA GLN A 428 15.56 8.62 10.58
C GLN A 428 14.32 8.91 11.44
N ARG A 429 13.12 8.77 10.87
CA ARG A 429 11.87 8.99 11.60
C ARG A 429 11.53 7.85 12.57
N GLU A 430 11.81 6.60 12.24
CA GLU A 430 11.66 5.48 13.19
C GLU A 430 12.56 5.66 14.43
N THR A 431 13.82 6.04 14.23
CA THR A 431 14.76 6.28 15.33
C THR A 431 14.36 7.50 16.17
N SER A 432 13.96 8.60 15.52
CA SER A 432 13.46 9.81 16.18
C SER A 432 12.16 9.59 16.94
N TRP A 433 11.28 8.72 16.45
CA TRP A 433 10.04 8.36 17.15
C TRP A 433 10.34 7.54 18.41
N ARG A 434 11.26 6.56 18.33
CA ARG A 434 11.68 5.77 19.50
C ARG A 434 12.39 6.59 20.58
N SER A 435 12.96 7.75 20.23
CA SER A 435 13.68 8.62 21.17
C SER A 435 12.83 9.77 21.74
N SER A 436 11.65 10.06 21.17
CA SER A 436 10.87 11.25 21.50
C SER A 436 9.48 10.86 22.00
N ILE A 437 9.24 11.01 23.30
CA ILE A 437 7.99 10.60 23.98
C ILE A 437 6.82 11.57 23.69
N ASP A 438 7.07 12.78 23.19
CA ASP A 438 6.05 13.82 22.99
C ASP A 438 6.01 14.36 21.54
N GLN A 439 5.37 13.64 20.62
CA GLN A 439 4.91 14.25 19.37
C GLN A 439 3.43 13.93 19.11
N ASN A 440 2.61 14.98 19.23
CA ASN A 440 1.17 15.00 18.95
C ASN A 440 0.83 14.82 17.44
N THR A 441 1.79 14.38 16.61
CA THR A 441 1.66 14.33 15.15
C THR A 441 2.11 12.97 14.63
N PRO A 442 1.27 12.26 13.85
CA PRO A 442 1.58 10.91 13.39
C PRO A 442 2.80 10.85 12.47
N VAL A 443 3.63 9.82 12.63
CA VAL A 443 4.90 9.63 11.89
C VAL A 443 4.71 9.69 10.37
N LEU A 444 3.67 9.04 9.84
CA LEU A 444 3.38 9.05 8.40
C LEU A 444 2.99 10.43 7.86
N SER A 445 2.33 11.27 8.67
CA SER A 445 2.00 12.64 8.27
C SER A 445 3.25 13.52 8.15
N ILE A 446 4.27 13.25 8.98
CA ILE A 446 5.58 13.92 8.90
C ILE A 446 6.36 13.36 7.70
N LEU A 447 6.33 12.04 7.51
CA LEU A 447 6.94 11.40 6.34
C LEU A 447 6.38 11.98 5.04
N ALA A 448 5.07 12.19 4.94
CA ALA A 448 4.45 12.80 3.77
C ALA A 448 5.04 14.18 3.45
N LYS A 449 5.27 15.02 4.48
CA LYS A 449 5.92 16.33 4.31
C LYS A 449 7.38 16.19 3.88
N ASP A 450 8.12 15.25 4.46
CA ASP A 450 9.52 15.00 4.09
C ASP A 450 9.64 14.49 2.64
N VAL A 451 8.71 13.65 2.20
CA VAL A 451 8.62 13.16 0.81
C VAL A 451 8.28 14.30 -0.15
N GLY A 452 7.33 15.18 0.21
CA GLY A 452 7.03 16.38 -0.57
C GLY A 452 8.26 17.31 -0.69
N ALA A 453 9.01 17.51 0.39
CA ALA A 453 10.25 18.27 0.35
C ALA A 453 11.34 17.60 -0.51
N LEU A 454 11.43 16.27 -0.49
CA LEU A 454 12.33 15.49 -1.34
C LEU A 454 11.97 15.63 -2.82
N ALA A 455 10.68 15.59 -3.16
CA ALA A 455 10.18 15.81 -4.52
C ALA A 455 10.51 17.22 -5.05
N ILE A 456 10.34 18.24 -4.20
CA ILE A 456 10.72 19.63 -4.56
C ILE A 456 12.23 19.74 -4.77
N LYS A 457 13.04 19.13 -3.90
CA LYS A 457 14.51 19.11 -4.04
C LYS A 457 14.94 18.46 -5.35
N GLU A 458 14.35 17.31 -5.68
CA GLU A 458 14.59 16.57 -6.92
C GLU A 458 14.29 17.42 -8.16
N LYS A 459 13.08 17.98 -8.21
CA LYS A 459 12.62 18.88 -9.29
C LYS A 459 13.54 20.08 -9.50
N GLN A 460 14.05 20.67 -8.42
CA GLN A 460 14.86 21.90 -8.48
C GLN A 460 16.34 21.65 -8.79
N LEU A 461 16.94 20.60 -8.22
CA LEU A 461 18.39 20.40 -8.28
C LEU A 461 18.82 19.36 -9.32
N PHE A 462 18.09 18.25 -9.44
CA PHE A 462 18.56 17.07 -10.17
C PHE A 462 17.85 16.90 -11.51
N SER A 463 16.52 17.06 -11.54
CA SER A 463 15.73 16.88 -12.76
C SER A 463 16.17 17.76 -13.94
N PRO A 464 16.57 19.05 -13.78
CA PRO A 464 17.06 19.86 -14.89
C PRO A 464 18.32 19.31 -15.58
N ILE A 465 19.15 18.56 -14.85
CA ILE A 465 20.36 17.93 -15.39
C ILE A 465 19.98 16.65 -16.13
N LEU A 466 19.14 15.83 -15.50
CA LEU A 466 18.72 14.53 -16.03
C LEU A 466 17.80 14.66 -17.26
N LYS A 467 17.09 15.80 -17.41
CA LYS A 467 16.22 16.09 -18.56
C LYS A 467 16.94 16.06 -19.91
N LYS A 468 18.27 16.18 -19.92
CA LYS A 468 19.11 16.03 -21.13
C LYS A 468 19.09 14.61 -21.72
N TRP A 469 18.83 13.60 -20.89
CA TRP A 469 18.84 12.19 -21.27
C TRP A 469 17.50 11.48 -21.04
N HIS A 470 16.63 12.05 -20.19
CA HIS A 470 15.30 11.52 -19.93
C HIS A 470 14.27 12.65 -19.88
N PRO A 471 13.37 12.79 -20.88
CA PRO A 471 12.49 13.97 -20.99
C PRO A 471 11.56 14.15 -19.80
N LEU A 472 11.22 13.06 -19.10
CA LEU A 472 10.29 13.02 -17.96
C LEU A 472 10.99 12.71 -16.61
N ALA A 473 12.20 13.24 -16.41
CA ALA A 473 13.01 12.91 -15.23
C ALA A 473 12.33 13.27 -13.89
N ALA A 474 11.65 14.41 -13.80
CA ALA A 474 10.93 14.78 -12.58
C ALA A 474 9.67 13.92 -12.40
N GLY A 475 9.00 13.56 -13.50
CA GLY A 475 7.84 12.66 -13.50
C GLY A 475 8.16 11.27 -12.94
N VAL A 476 9.23 10.63 -13.43
CA VAL A 476 9.70 9.32 -12.92
C VAL A 476 10.06 9.40 -11.44
N ALA A 477 10.69 10.50 -11.03
CA ALA A 477 11.05 10.72 -9.65
C ALA A 477 9.83 10.75 -8.72
N VAL A 478 8.84 11.58 -9.04
CA VAL A 478 7.63 11.70 -8.20
C VAL A 478 6.77 10.44 -8.26
N ALA A 479 6.73 9.73 -9.39
CA ALA A 479 6.07 8.42 -9.47
C ALA A 479 6.73 7.39 -8.53
N THR A 480 8.06 7.41 -8.43
CA THR A 480 8.81 6.56 -7.49
C THR A 480 8.48 6.89 -6.03
N LEU A 481 8.49 8.17 -5.67
CA LEU A 481 8.18 8.63 -4.32
C LEU A 481 6.72 8.32 -3.94
N HIS A 482 5.81 8.53 -4.89
CA HIS A 482 4.41 8.18 -4.77
C HIS A 482 4.24 6.68 -4.49
N PHE A 483 4.88 5.80 -5.28
CA PHE A 483 4.85 4.36 -5.05
C PHE A 483 5.42 3.96 -3.68
N CYS A 484 6.54 4.55 -3.25
CA CYS A 484 7.14 4.24 -1.95
C CYS A 484 6.21 4.63 -0.79
N TYR A 485 5.65 5.84 -0.83
CA TYR A 485 4.72 6.29 0.20
C TYR A 485 3.39 5.52 0.16
N ALA A 486 2.87 5.19 -1.02
CA ALA A 486 1.65 4.38 -1.19
C ALA A 486 1.75 3.03 -0.48
N ASN A 487 2.90 2.35 -0.57
CA ASN A 487 3.09 1.06 0.08
C ASN A 487 3.04 1.16 1.60
N GLU A 488 3.68 2.17 2.18
CA GLU A 488 3.63 2.44 3.62
C GLU A 488 2.21 2.84 4.07
N LEU A 489 1.53 3.67 3.28
CA LEU A 489 0.15 4.07 3.54
C LEU A 489 -0.82 2.88 3.51
N LYS A 490 -0.67 1.98 2.51
CA LYS A 490 -1.49 0.76 2.41
C LYS A 490 -1.30 -0.17 3.61
N GLN A 491 -0.04 -0.37 4.04
CA GLN A 491 0.25 -1.17 5.23
C GLN A 491 -0.34 -0.53 6.50
N TYR A 492 -0.28 0.79 6.61
CA TYR A 492 -0.89 1.53 7.71
C TYR A 492 -2.41 1.35 7.73
N ILE A 493 -3.09 1.53 6.60
CA ILE A 493 -4.56 1.43 6.49
C ILE A 493 -5.06 0.00 6.79
N TYR A 494 -4.35 -1.03 6.31
CA TYR A 494 -4.76 -2.43 6.52
C TYR A 494 -4.80 -2.83 8.01
N GLY A 495 -4.03 -2.15 8.87
CA GLY A 495 -4.00 -2.40 10.31
C GLY A 495 -5.04 -1.65 11.14
N LEU A 496 -5.89 -0.82 10.52
CA LEU A 496 -6.80 0.07 11.25
C LEU A 496 -8.16 -0.58 11.52
N VAL A 497 -8.62 -0.48 12.77
CA VAL A 497 -9.93 -0.99 13.21
C VAL A 497 -10.90 0.15 13.54
N GLU A 498 -10.39 1.30 13.98
CA GLU A 498 -11.19 2.47 14.37
C GLU A 498 -10.65 3.76 13.77
N LEU A 499 -11.54 4.72 13.49
CA LEU A 499 -11.17 6.04 13.02
C LEU A 499 -10.74 6.93 14.20
N THR A 500 -9.47 7.34 14.20
CA THR A 500 -8.91 8.29 15.18
C THR A 500 -8.54 9.62 14.50
N PRO A 501 -8.43 10.73 15.25
CA PRO A 501 -7.97 12.01 14.71
C PRO A 501 -6.60 11.91 14.02
N ASP A 502 -5.71 11.09 14.56
CA ASP A 502 -4.38 10.80 14.03
C ASP A 502 -4.46 10.16 12.63
N ILE A 503 -5.35 9.16 12.45
CA ILE A 503 -5.57 8.52 11.15
C ILE A 503 -6.06 9.55 10.13
N VAL A 504 -7.02 10.40 10.51
CA VAL A 504 -7.52 11.45 9.63
C VAL A 504 -6.42 12.45 9.26
N GLN A 505 -5.52 12.79 10.18
CA GLN A 505 -4.39 13.66 9.88
C GLN A 505 -3.41 13.01 8.89
N VAL A 506 -3.11 11.71 9.02
CA VAL A 506 -2.28 10.95 8.07
C VAL A 506 -2.91 10.95 6.68
N LEU A 507 -4.20 10.64 6.62
CA LEU A 507 -4.97 10.56 5.37
C LEU A 507 -5.04 11.92 4.67
N LYS A 508 -5.28 13.02 5.39
CA LYS A 508 -5.22 14.39 4.83
C LYS A 508 -3.83 14.76 4.34
N ALA A 509 -2.77 14.36 5.05
CA ALA A 509 -1.40 14.59 4.60
C ALA A 509 -1.05 13.78 3.35
N ALA A 510 -1.57 12.56 3.24
CA ALA A 510 -1.41 11.70 2.06
C ALA A 510 -2.12 12.28 0.83
N ASP A 511 -3.37 12.71 0.96
CA ASP A 511 -4.14 13.36 -0.13
C ASP A 511 -3.44 14.64 -0.63
N LYS A 512 -2.92 15.46 0.29
CA LYS A 512 -2.12 16.63 -0.08
C LYS A 512 -0.85 16.23 -0.83
N LEU A 513 -0.10 15.25 -0.32
CA LEU A 513 1.13 14.78 -0.95
C LEU A 513 0.85 14.26 -2.36
N GLU A 514 -0.19 13.45 -2.54
CA GLU A 514 -0.58 12.94 -3.86
C GLU A 514 -0.82 14.08 -4.85
N LYS A 515 -1.63 15.08 -4.48
CA LYS A 515 -1.90 16.26 -5.31
C LYS A 515 -0.61 17.00 -5.68
N ASP A 516 0.28 17.20 -4.72
CA ASP A 516 1.57 17.88 -4.94
C ASP A 516 2.47 17.07 -5.91
N LEU A 517 2.54 15.74 -5.75
CA LEU A 517 3.35 14.86 -6.62
C LEU A 517 2.76 14.77 -8.04
N VAL A 518 1.44 14.61 -8.17
CA VAL A 518 0.74 14.56 -9.46
C VAL A 518 0.92 15.88 -10.22
N ASN A 519 0.83 17.03 -9.53
CA ASN A 519 1.09 18.32 -10.16
C ASN A 519 2.50 18.41 -10.74
N ILE A 520 3.52 17.91 -10.02
CA ILE A 520 4.89 17.88 -10.54
C ILE A 520 5.00 16.96 -11.76
N ALA A 521 4.35 15.79 -11.74
CA ALA A 521 4.35 14.87 -12.87
C ALA A 521 3.70 15.49 -14.13
N VAL A 522 2.56 16.15 -13.96
CA VAL A 522 1.83 16.84 -15.04
C VAL A 522 2.64 18.00 -15.61
N GLU A 523 3.30 18.78 -14.75
CA GLU A 523 4.16 19.88 -15.19
C GLU A 523 5.37 19.39 -16.00
N ASP A 524 5.94 18.23 -15.66
CA ASP A 524 7.08 17.67 -16.40
C ASP A 524 6.66 17.02 -17.73
N SER A 525 5.40 16.58 -17.84
CA SER A 525 4.87 15.90 -19.02
C SER A 525 4.30 16.80 -20.11
N VAL A 526 4.35 18.12 -19.93
CA VAL A 526 3.84 19.10 -20.91
C VAL A 526 4.46 18.92 -22.31
N ASP A 527 5.74 18.54 -22.37
CA ASP A 527 6.49 18.39 -23.63
C ASP A 527 6.56 16.92 -24.12
N SER A 528 5.76 16.00 -23.55
CA SER A 528 5.80 14.57 -23.89
C SER A 528 4.79 14.15 -24.96
N ASP A 529 5.17 13.18 -25.80
CA ASP A 529 4.34 12.69 -26.92
C ASP A 529 3.03 12.03 -26.46
N ASP A 530 3.02 11.41 -25.27
CA ASP A 530 1.85 10.77 -24.68
C ASP A 530 1.08 11.67 -23.69
N GLY A 531 1.51 12.93 -23.54
CA GLY A 531 0.95 13.89 -22.58
C GLY A 531 1.08 13.46 -21.11
N GLY A 532 1.99 12.54 -20.78
CA GLY A 532 2.19 12.01 -19.43
C GLY A 532 1.24 10.88 -19.04
N MET A 533 0.44 10.36 -19.98
CA MET A 533 -0.56 9.34 -19.70
C MET A 533 0.03 8.04 -19.15
N SER A 534 1.22 7.64 -19.61
CA SER A 534 1.93 6.47 -19.07
C SER A 534 2.35 6.66 -17.61
N LEU A 535 2.92 7.81 -17.27
CA LEU A 535 3.35 8.15 -15.91
C LEU A 535 2.18 8.27 -14.93
N ILE A 536 1.12 8.96 -15.33
CA ILE A 536 -0.07 9.10 -14.47
C ILE A 536 -0.72 7.75 -14.20
N ARG A 537 -0.63 6.79 -15.13
CA ARG A 537 -1.07 5.40 -14.88
C ARG A 537 -0.19 4.66 -13.86
N GLU A 538 1.10 4.98 -13.75
CA GLU A 538 1.96 4.43 -12.68
C GLU A 538 1.57 4.98 -11.30
N MET A 539 1.00 6.20 -11.24
CA MET A 539 0.56 6.87 -10.03
C MET A 539 -0.91 6.57 -9.70
N SER A 540 -1.21 5.32 -9.37
CA SER A 540 -2.57 4.92 -8.95
C SER A 540 -3.02 5.70 -7.70
N PRO A 541 -4.21 6.31 -7.68
CA PRO A 541 -4.66 7.10 -6.54
C PRO A 541 -4.53 6.34 -5.21
N TYR A 542 -4.21 7.06 -4.13
CA TYR A 542 -4.16 6.55 -2.76
C TYR A 542 -5.55 6.18 -2.23
N GLU A 543 -6.62 6.60 -2.92
CA GLU A 543 -8.02 6.28 -2.59
C GLU A 543 -8.40 6.69 -1.15
N VAL A 544 -7.81 7.78 -0.65
CA VAL A 544 -7.94 8.27 0.73
C VAL A 544 -9.40 8.43 1.16
N GLU A 545 -10.24 9.02 0.31
CA GLU A 545 -11.65 9.22 0.61
C GLU A 545 -12.41 7.90 0.79
N SER A 546 -12.10 6.88 -0.04
CA SER A 546 -12.70 5.56 0.09
C SER A 546 -12.29 4.86 1.38
N ALA A 547 -11.02 4.96 1.77
CA ALA A 547 -10.51 4.41 3.02
C ALA A 547 -11.18 5.07 4.24
N ILE A 548 -11.39 6.40 4.21
CA ILE A 548 -12.16 7.10 5.25
C ILE A 548 -13.60 6.58 5.29
N MET A 549 -14.26 6.45 4.14
CA MET A 549 -15.64 5.95 4.08
C MET A 549 -15.77 4.53 4.65
N ASP A 550 -14.84 3.64 4.33
CA ASP A 550 -14.86 2.26 4.80
C ASP A 550 -14.61 2.17 6.31
N LEU A 551 -13.67 2.96 6.84
CA LEU A 551 -13.43 3.05 8.29
C LEU A 551 -14.64 3.59 9.05
N VAL A 552 -15.29 4.65 8.51
CA VAL A 552 -16.51 5.20 9.13
C VAL A 552 -17.66 4.18 9.05
N ARG A 553 -17.81 3.45 7.94
CA ARG A 553 -18.83 2.40 7.82
C ARG A 553 -18.60 1.26 8.81
N ALA A 554 -17.35 0.83 8.99
CA ALA A 554 -16.98 -0.16 10.00
C ALA A 554 -17.28 0.33 11.42
N TRP A 555 -16.97 1.59 11.73
CA TRP A 555 -17.32 2.22 13.00
C TRP A 555 -18.83 2.27 13.23
N ILE A 556 -19.61 2.68 12.22
CA ILE A 556 -21.08 2.72 12.27
C ILE A 556 -21.64 1.33 12.56
N ASN A 557 -21.20 0.30 11.82
CA ASN A 557 -21.66 -1.07 12.01
C ASN A 557 -21.35 -1.58 13.43
N THR A 558 -20.13 -1.35 13.90
CA THR A 558 -19.71 -1.74 15.26
C THR A 558 -20.58 -1.09 16.33
N ARG A 559 -20.94 0.19 16.16
CA ARG A 559 -21.82 0.92 17.08
C ARG A 559 -23.25 0.41 17.04
N ILE A 560 -23.78 0.12 15.84
CA ILE A 560 -25.13 -0.42 15.65
C ILE A 560 -25.24 -1.82 16.26
N ASP A 561 -24.29 -2.70 15.98
CA ASP A 561 -24.31 -4.09 16.48
C ASP A 561 -24.21 -4.11 18.01
N ARG A 562 -23.30 -3.31 18.58
CA ARG A 562 -23.19 -3.16 20.03
C ARG A 562 -24.46 -2.61 20.67
N LEU A 563 -25.13 -1.64 20.05
CA LEU A 563 -26.40 -1.11 20.53
C LEU A 563 -27.50 -2.20 20.52
N LYS A 564 -27.53 -3.05 19.48
CA LYS A 564 -28.49 -4.15 19.37
C LYS A 564 -28.30 -5.20 20.47
N GLU A 565 -27.06 -5.64 20.70
CA GLU A 565 -26.72 -6.58 21.78
C GLU A 565 -27.07 -5.99 23.15
N TRP A 566 -26.72 -4.73 23.35
CA TRP A 566 -27.02 -4.02 24.59
C TRP A 566 -28.53 -3.84 24.82
N ILE A 567 -29.33 -3.56 23.78
CA ILE A 567 -30.80 -3.59 23.83
C ILE A 567 -31.30 -4.96 24.30
N ASP A 568 -30.73 -6.04 23.75
CA ASP A 568 -31.15 -7.40 24.06
C ASP A 568 -30.90 -7.77 25.52
N GLU A 569 -29.75 -7.40 26.08
CA GLU A 569 -29.38 -7.58 27.48
C GLU A 569 -30.25 -6.73 28.42
N ASN A 570 -30.46 -5.45 28.09
CA ASN A 570 -31.25 -4.55 28.94
C ASN A 570 -32.72 -4.96 28.99
N LEU A 571 -33.31 -5.36 27.85
CA LEU A 571 -34.67 -5.87 27.85
C LEU A 571 -34.79 -7.15 28.68
N GLN A 572 -33.79 -8.03 28.69
CA GLN A 572 -33.78 -9.23 29.56
C GLN A 572 -33.84 -8.88 31.05
N LEU A 573 -33.15 -7.82 31.48
CA LEU A 573 -33.08 -7.38 32.87
C LEU A 573 -34.24 -6.46 33.31
N GLU A 574 -35.01 -5.91 32.37
CA GLU A 574 -36.07 -4.93 32.65
C GLU A 574 -37.25 -5.53 33.45
N ASP A 575 -37.59 -4.88 34.56
CA ASP A 575 -38.62 -5.29 35.52
C ASP A 575 -39.99 -4.61 35.28
N TRP A 576 -40.04 -3.59 34.41
CA TRP A 576 -41.22 -2.81 34.06
C TRP A 576 -41.90 -2.15 35.27
N ASN A 577 -41.11 -1.69 36.24
CA ASN A 577 -41.65 -1.15 37.49
C ASN A 577 -42.28 0.25 37.32
N PRO A 578 -43.57 0.45 37.71
CA PRO A 578 -44.25 1.74 37.60
C PRO A 578 -43.75 2.81 38.58
N ARG A 579 -42.84 2.48 39.50
CA ARG A 579 -42.27 3.43 40.49
C ARG A 579 -40.96 4.08 40.02
N THR A 580 -40.42 3.66 38.88
CA THR A 580 -39.08 4.05 38.42
C THR A 580 -38.94 5.53 38.10
N ASN A 581 -39.97 6.17 37.55
CA ASN A 581 -39.95 7.61 37.27
C ASN A 581 -41.36 8.24 37.29
N LYS A 582 -41.42 9.57 37.33
CA LYS A 582 -42.66 10.35 37.43
C LYS A 582 -43.65 10.10 36.29
N GLU A 583 -43.15 9.82 35.08
CA GLU A 583 -43.97 9.57 33.87
C GLU A 583 -44.21 8.05 33.63
N LYS A 584 -43.71 7.19 34.52
CA LYS A 584 -43.93 5.74 34.57
C LYS A 584 -43.59 4.99 33.28
N PHE A 585 -42.44 5.30 32.66
CA PHE A 585 -41.85 4.52 31.55
C PHE A 585 -40.63 3.69 32.02
N ALA A 586 -40.20 2.72 31.22
CA ALA A 586 -39.09 1.81 31.53
C ALA A 586 -37.72 2.50 31.52
N ALA A 587 -36.80 2.07 32.38
CA ALA A 587 -35.44 2.62 32.42
C ALA A 587 -34.66 2.31 31.14
N SER A 588 -34.85 1.11 30.58
CA SER A 588 -34.29 0.70 29.29
C SER A 588 -34.58 1.69 28.17
N SER A 589 -35.80 2.26 28.12
CA SER A 589 -36.19 3.19 27.04
C SER A 589 -35.39 4.50 27.05
N VAL A 590 -35.04 5.01 28.24
CA VAL A 590 -34.21 6.21 28.40
C VAL A 590 -32.79 5.94 27.95
N GLU A 591 -32.25 4.81 28.39
CA GLU A 591 -30.85 4.47 28.20
C GLU A 591 -30.53 4.09 26.74
N VAL A 592 -31.47 3.41 26.05
CA VAL A 592 -31.40 3.20 24.60
C VAL A 592 -31.35 4.54 23.87
N LEU A 593 -32.25 5.48 24.20
CA LEU A 593 -32.29 6.79 23.54
C LEU A 593 -31.08 7.65 23.87
N ARG A 594 -30.53 7.56 25.09
CA ARG A 594 -29.26 8.20 25.46
C ARG A 594 -28.12 7.67 24.59
N THR A 595 -28.01 6.36 24.43
CA THR A 595 -26.97 5.73 23.61
C THR A 595 -27.11 6.11 22.13
N VAL A 596 -28.34 6.23 21.62
CA VAL A 596 -28.61 6.74 20.27
C VAL A 596 -28.15 8.18 20.12
N ASP A 597 -28.47 9.06 21.09
CA ASP A 597 -28.05 10.47 21.06
C ASP A 597 -26.52 10.62 21.15
N GLU A 598 -25.87 9.83 22.01
CA GLU A 598 -24.40 9.81 22.14
C GLU A 598 -23.71 9.29 20.88
N THR A 599 -24.30 8.31 20.20
CA THR A 599 -23.76 7.80 18.94
C THR A 599 -23.86 8.85 17.84
N LEU A 600 -24.96 9.60 17.78
CA LEU A 600 -25.11 10.72 16.85
C LEU A 600 -24.13 11.85 17.15
N GLU A 601 -23.97 12.23 18.42
CA GLU A 601 -23.00 13.25 18.80
C GLU A 601 -21.58 12.83 18.45
N ALA A 602 -21.20 11.59 18.80
CA ALA A 602 -19.88 11.05 18.45
C ALA A 602 -19.64 11.01 16.94
N TYR A 603 -20.68 10.74 16.14
CA TYR A 603 -20.58 10.77 14.67
C TYR A 603 -20.20 12.16 14.17
N PHE A 604 -20.91 13.21 14.57
CA PHE A 604 -20.61 14.59 14.13
C PHE A 604 -19.28 15.14 14.66
N GLN A 605 -18.73 14.56 15.73
CA GLN A 605 -17.38 14.90 16.22
C GLN A 605 -16.26 14.24 15.39
N LEU A 606 -16.56 13.30 14.50
CA LEU A 606 -15.54 12.71 13.62
C LEU A 606 -15.03 13.78 12.63
N PRO A 607 -13.71 13.95 12.45
CA PRO A 607 -13.15 15.01 11.61
C PRO A 607 -13.20 14.67 10.10
N ILE A 608 -14.34 14.19 9.61
CA ILE A 608 -14.54 13.72 8.24
C ILE A 608 -15.29 14.76 7.37
N PRO A 609 -14.93 14.88 6.08
CA PRO A 609 -15.62 15.79 5.17
C PRO A 609 -16.94 15.22 4.62
N VAL A 610 -17.21 13.91 4.79
CA VAL A 610 -18.28 13.17 4.11
C VAL A 610 -19.47 12.83 5.02
N HIS A 611 -19.73 13.65 6.05
CA HIS A 611 -20.82 13.41 7.01
C HIS A 611 -22.18 13.21 6.35
N SER A 612 -22.46 13.93 5.26
CA SER A 612 -23.74 13.89 4.56
C SER A 612 -24.04 12.56 3.87
N ALA A 613 -23.02 11.85 3.35
CA ALA A 613 -23.22 10.62 2.60
C ALA A 613 -23.43 9.38 3.50
N LEU A 614 -22.84 9.38 4.71
CA LEU A 614 -22.86 8.23 5.62
C LEU A 614 -23.89 8.38 6.76
N LEU A 615 -24.37 9.59 7.04
CA LEU A 615 -25.45 9.84 8.00
C LEU A 615 -26.70 8.97 7.74
N PRO A 616 -27.15 8.74 6.49
CA PRO A 616 -28.32 7.91 6.22
C PRO A 616 -28.14 6.46 6.64
N VAL A 617 -26.92 5.92 6.44
CA VAL A 617 -26.55 4.56 6.85
C VAL A 617 -26.61 4.41 8.36
N LEU A 618 -26.10 5.42 9.09
CA LEU A 618 -26.21 5.47 10.54
C LEU A 618 -27.67 5.56 10.99
N LEU A 619 -28.47 6.46 10.40
CA LEU A 619 -29.88 6.65 10.77
C LEU A 619 -30.71 5.39 10.50
N GLU A 620 -30.52 4.71 9.38
CA GLU A 620 -31.19 3.45 9.07
C GLU A 620 -30.85 2.36 10.11
N GLY A 621 -29.58 2.26 10.51
CA GLY A 621 -29.14 1.34 11.55
C GLY A 621 -29.74 1.64 12.92
N LEU A 622 -29.78 2.91 13.32
CA LEU A 622 -30.40 3.34 14.57
C LEU A 622 -31.92 3.12 14.55
N ASP A 623 -32.59 3.39 13.43
CA ASP A 623 -34.03 3.15 13.26
C ASP A 623 -34.37 1.67 13.37
N ARG A 624 -33.58 0.80 12.75
CA ARG A 624 -33.71 -0.67 12.88
C ARG A 624 -33.52 -1.14 14.32
N ASN A 625 -32.56 -0.59 15.06
CA ASN A 625 -32.36 -0.95 16.47
C ASN A 625 -33.53 -0.49 17.36
N LEU A 626 -34.10 0.68 17.12
CA LEU A 626 -35.29 1.16 17.83
C LEU A 626 -36.54 0.35 17.47
N GLN A 627 -36.69 -0.04 16.20
CA GLN A 627 -37.71 -0.99 15.77
C GLN A 627 -37.54 -2.35 16.46
N HIS A 628 -36.32 -2.85 16.57
CA HIS A 628 -35.99 -4.10 17.25
C HIS A 628 -36.37 -4.02 18.74
N TYR A 629 -36.05 -2.92 19.41
CA TYR A 629 -36.49 -2.65 20.78
C TYR A 629 -38.02 -2.75 20.90
N ALA A 630 -38.76 -2.03 20.06
CA ALA A 630 -40.23 -1.99 20.11
C ALA A 630 -40.86 -3.38 19.87
N THR A 631 -40.34 -4.11 18.88
CA THR A 631 -40.80 -5.46 18.54
C THR A 631 -40.54 -6.45 19.66
N LYS A 632 -39.32 -6.43 20.23
CA LYS A 632 -38.93 -7.35 21.30
C LYS A 632 -39.66 -7.04 22.61
N ALA A 633 -39.83 -5.77 22.95
CA ALA A 633 -40.60 -5.35 24.12
C ALA A 633 -42.08 -5.80 24.01
N LYS A 634 -42.68 -5.65 22.82
CA LYS A 634 -44.03 -6.13 22.53
C LYS A 634 -44.15 -7.66 22.57
N SER A 635 -43.17 -8.41 22.07
CA SER A 635 -43.22 -9.89 22.02
C SER A 635 -43.43 -10.57 23.38
N ARG A 636 -43.15 -9.85 24.48
CA ARG A 636 -43.46 -10.29 25.85
C ARG A 636 -44.96 -10.27 26.18
N CYS A 637 -45.77 -9.68 25.32
CA CYS A 637 -47.22 -9.59 25.43
C CYS A 637 -47.89 -10.61 24.51
N GLY A 638 -48.98 -11.21 24.96
CA GLY A 638 -49.79 -12.12 24.14
C GLY A 638 -50.56 -11.37 23.05
N SER A 639 -51.29 -12.09 22.21
CA SER A 639 -52.24 -11.50 21.27
C SER A 639 -53.66 -11.49 21.87
N ARG A 640 -54.56 -10.65 21.34
CA ARG A 640 -55.99 -10.65 21.68
C ARG A 640 -56.59 -12.07 21.68
N ASN A 641 -56.25 -12.86 20.67
CA ASN A 641 -56.81 -14.21 20.49
C ASN A 641 -56.33 -15.20 21.54
N ASN A 642 -55.24 -14.90 22.27
CA ASN A 642 -54.74 -15.77 23.33
C ASN A 642 -55.64 -15.73 24.59
N PHE A 643 -56.46 -14.69 24.74
CA PHE A 643 -57.28 -14.48 25.95
C PHE A 643 -58.77 -14.74 25.73
N LEU A 644 -59.25 -14.84 24.48
CA LEU A 644 -60.67 -15.08 24.21
C LEU A 644 -61.07 -16.53 24.59
N PRO A 645 -62.18 -16.73 25.31
CA PRO A 645 -62.69 -18.07 25.59
C PRO A 645 -63.20 -18.73 24.31
N GLU A 646 -62.97 -20.04 24.18
CA GLU A 646 -63.59 -20.84 23.11
C GLU A 646 -65.11 -20.87 23.28
N TRP A 647 -65.84 -20.72 22.17
CA TRP A 647 -67.30 -20.68 22.22
C TRP A 647 -67.85 -22.06 22.61
N PRO A 648 -68.69 -22.13 23.66
CA PRO A 648 -69.35 -23.38 24.01
C PRO A 648 -70.28 -23.82 22.86
N PRO A 649 -70.38 -25.13 22.59
CA PRO A 649 -71.29 -25.65 21.57
C PRO A 649 -72.74 -25.26 21.86
N LEU A 650 -73.49 -24.95 20.79
CA LEU A 650 -74.87 -24.49 20.89
C LEU A 650 -75.80 -25.58 21.43
N THR A 651 -76.56 -25.22 22.47
CA THR A 651 -77.56 -26.06 23.13
C THR A 651 -78.90 -25.34 23.17
N ARG A 652 -79.99 -26.08 23.43
CA ARG A 652 -81.30 -25.48 23.73
C ARG A 652 -81.60 -25.55 25.24
N CYS A 653 -82.32 -24.57 25.77
CA CYS A 653 -82.70 -24.53 27.19
C CYS A 653 -83.55 -25.74 27.65
N GLU A 654 -83.31 -26.20 28.87
CA GLU A 654 -84.12 -27.20 29.57
C GLU A 654 -85.30 -26.55 30.29
N VAL A 655 -86.47 -26.57 29.66
CA VAL A 655 -87.71 -26.01 30.23
C VAL A 655 -88.43 -27.11 31.04
N GLY A 656 -88.40 -27.04 32.39
CA GLY A 656 -89.11 -27.99 33.27
C GLY A 656 -88.74 -27.99 34.77
N SER A 657 -89.77 -27.87 35.63
CA SER A 657 -89.89 -28.03 37.10
C SER A 657 -88.64 -28.10 38.01
N LYS A 658 -88.49 -27.09 38.89
CA LYS A 658 -87.49 -26.95 39.97
C LYS A 658 -87.59 -27.97 41.14
N LEU A 659 -87.98 -29.23 40.91
CA LEU A 659 -88.33 -30.15 42.02
C LEU A 659 -87.36 -31.26 42.37
N TRP A 660 -86.21 -31.43 41.70
CA TRP A 660 -85.09 -32.23 42.23
C TRP A 660 -83.76 -31.50 42.01
N LYS A 661 -83.33 -30.70 43.00
CA LYS A 661 -81.93 -30.29 43.12
C LYS A 661 -81.11 -31.50 43.59
N LYS A 662 -80.79 -32.42 42.68
CA LYS A 662 -79.62 -33.27 42.88
C LYS A 662 -78.42 -32.33 42.77
N LYS A 663 -77.58 -32.33 43.79
CA LYS A 663 -76.31 -31.58 43.85
C LYS A 663 -75.38 -32.17 42.77
N GLU A 664 -75.66 -31.90 41.51
CA GLU A 664 -74.73 -32.17 40.41
C GLU A 664 -73.54 -31.26 40.66
N LYS A 665 -72.42 -31.88 41.04
CA LYS A 665 -71.12 -31.22 41.03
C LYS A 665 -71.01 -30.57 39.67
N THR A 666 -70.93 -29.24 39.65
CA THR A 666 -70.43 -28.52 38.50
C THR A 666 -69.11 -29.17 38.16
N HIS A 667 -69.09 -29.96 37.09
CA HIS A 667 -67.85 -30.31 36.43
C HIS A 667 -67.33 -28.97 35.89
N ILE A 668 -66.57 -28.28 36.74
CA ILE A 668 -65.53 -27.38 36.30
C ILE A 668 -64.64 -28.28 35.45
N SER A 669 -64.96 -28.38 34.16
CA SER A 669 -64.07 -28.99 33.18
C SER A 669 -62.73 -28.31 33.39
N GLY A 670 -61.74 -29.14 33.70
CA GLY A 670 -60.55 -28.70 34.40
C GLY A 670 -59.90 -27.52 33.72
N LYS A 671 -59.36 -26.64 34.56
CA LYS A 671 -58.21 -25.80 34.28
C LYS A 671 -57.16 -26.61 33.48
N LYS A 672 -57.28 -26.68 32.17
CA LYS A 672 -56.10 -26.75 31.31
C LYS A 672 -55.58 -25.33 31.30
N GLY A 673 -54.70 -25.04 32.27
CA GLY A 673 -53.88 -23.86 32.20
C GLY A 673 -53.10 -23.92 30.88
N LEU A 674 -53.58 -23.21 29.87
CA LEU A 674 -52.69 -22.71 28.84
C LEU A 674 -51.90 -21.57 29.50
N GLN A 675 -50.79 -21.96 30.12
CA GLN A 675 -49.67 -21.09 30.46
C GLN A 675 -49.03 -20.56 29.16
N ILE A 676 -49.80 -19.80 28.36
CA ILE A 676 -49.34 -19.08 27.16
C ILE A 676 -49.91 -17.63 27.17
N GLY A 677 -50.46 -17.20 28.31
CA GLY A 677 -50.87 -15.81 28.56
C GLY A 677 -49.69 -14.98 29.06
N SER A 678 -49.56 -13.73 28.58
CA SER A 678 -48.47 -12.79 28.92
C SER A 678 -48.06 -12.80 30.41
N THR A 679 -46.75 -12.88 30.68
CA THR A 679 -46.18 -12.93 32.03
C THR A 679 -46.24 -11.60 32.79
N LEU A 680 -46.65 -10.50 32.14
CA LEU A 680 -46.62 -9.14 32.68
C LEU A 680 -47.95 -8.75 33.34
N SER A 681 -47.90 -8.19 34.55
CA SER A 681 -49.06 -7.63 35.26
C SER A 681 -49.59 -6.35 34.60
N LEU A 682 -50.84 -5.97 34.90
CA LEU A 682 -51.47 -4.74 34.36
C LEU A 682 -50.60 -3.49 34.55
N PRO A 683 -50.04 -3.18 35.75
CA PRO A 683 -49.16 -2.02 35.91
C PRO A 683 -47.92 -2.07 35.01
N GLN A 684 -47.33 -3.24 34.79
CA GLN A 684 -46.17 -3.43 33.93
C GLN A 684 -46.52 -3.20 32.44
N LEU A 685 -47.70 -3.65 32.00
CA LEU A 685 -48.20 -3.39 30.65
C LEU A 685 -48.46 -1.89 30.43
N CYS A 686 -48.93 -1.16 31.45
CA CYS A 686 -49.05 0.29 31.39
C CYS A 686 -47.68 0.99 31.23
N VAL A 687 -46.65 0.51 31.94
CA VAL A 687 -45.28 1.02 31.80
C VAL A 687 -44.74 0.78 30.39
N LEU A 688 -45.00 -0.39 29.81
CA LEU A 688 -44.63 -0.71 28.43
C LEU A 688 -45.27 0.26 27.42
N ILE A 689 -46.58 0.55 27.57
CA ILE A 689 -47.28 1.57 26.76
C ILE A 689 -46.59 2.93 26.88
N ASN A 690 -46.32 3.38 28.11
CA ASN A 690 -45.66 4.66 28.33
C ASN A 690 -44.25 4.69 27.72
N SER A 691 -43.54 3.56 27.72
CA SER A 691 -42.20 3.44 27.14
C SER A 691 -42.20 3.58 25.62
N LEU A 692 -43.12 2.90 24.92
CA LEU A 692 -43.25 3.06 23.47
C LEU A 692 -43.69 4.49 23.10
N TYR A 693 -44.59 5.08 23.88
CA TYR A 693 -45.00 6.47 23.70
C TYR A 693 -43.85 7.46 23.91
N TYR A 694 -43.03 7.22 24.93
CA TYR A 694 -41.84 8.00 25.23
C TYR A 694 -40.85 7.95 24.06
N ILE A 695 -40.61 6.78 23.48
CA ILE A 695 -39.76 6.61 22.28
C ILE A 695 -40.30 7.44 21.12
N CYS A 696 -41.59 7.35 20.79
CA CYS A 696 -42.20 8.19 19.74
C CYS A 696 -41.96 9.69 19.98
N LYS A 697 -42.13 10.16 21.22
CA LYS A 697 -41.95 11.58 21.57
C LYS A 697 -40.48 12.02 21.44
N GLN A 698 -39.53 11.14 21.77
CA GLN A 698 -38.10 11.47 21.71
C GLN A 698 -37.54 11.38 20.30
N LEU A 699 -38.03 10.45 19.47
CA LEU A 699 -37.70 10.38 18.05
C LEU A 699 -38.00 11.69 17.31
N GLU A 700 -39.14 12.32 17.61
CA GLU A 700 -39.49 13.64 17.08
C GLU A 700 -38.55 14.76 17.51
N LYS A 701 -37.93 14.66 18.70
CA LYS A 701 -36.91 15.62 19.14
C LYS A 701 -35.57 15.34 18.47
N LEU A 702 -35.20 14.07 18.38
CA LEU A 702 -33.96 13.62 17.74
C LEU A 702 -33.93 14.04 16.26
N LYS A 703 -35.05 13.87 15.55
CA LYS A 703 -35.24 14.35 14.17
C LYS A 703 -34.92 15.83 14.03
N ARG A 704 -35.45 16.68 14.92
CA ARG A 704 -35.16 18.13 14.94
C ARG A 704 -33.69 18.42 15.24
N LYS A 705 -33.06 17.70 16.17
CA LYS A 705 -31.62 17.82 16.48
C LYS A 705 -30.78 17.48 15.24
N ILE A 706 -31.05 16.37 14.57
CA ILE A 706 -30.34 15.97 13.34
C ILE A 706 -30.49 17.02 12.24
N THR A 707 -31.69 17.57 12.02
CA THR A 707 -31.88 18.65 11.05
C THR A 707 -31.05 19.89 11.40
N SER A 708 -30.94 20.24 12.69
CA SER A 708 -30.13 21.38 13.12
C SER A 708 -28.62 21.17 12.94
N LEU A 709 -28.12 19.97 13.25
CA LEU A 709 -26.71 19.61 13.09
C LEU A 709 -26.30 19.60 11.62
N ARG A 710 -27.16 19.03 10.75
CA ARG A 710 -26.97 19.04 9.29
C ARG A 710 -26.87 20.47 8.73
N ASN A 711 -27.71 21.39 9.20
CA ASN A 711 -27.71 22.77 8.71
C ASN A 711 -26.49 23.58 9.18
N ALA A 712 -25.87 23.21 10.31
CA ALA A 712 -24.66 23.87 10.80
C ALA A 712 -23.42 23.53 9.96
N GLU A 713 -23.35 22.32 9.39
CA GLU A 713 -22.21 21.86 8.57
C GLU A 713 -22.29 22.32 7.10
N LEU A 714 -23.49 22.58 6.54
CA LEU A 714 -23.71 22.84 5.11
C LEU A 714 -23.55 24.31 4.66
N THR A 715 -22.64 25.09 5.26
CA THR A 715 -22.37 26.47 4.78
C THR A 715 -21.57 26.54 3.47
N GLN A 716 -21.21 25.42 2.85
CA GLN A 716 -20.62 25.37 1.52
C GLN A 716 -21.26 24.28 0.63
N VAL A 717 -22.07 24.75 -0.33
CA VAL A 717 -22.50 24.10 -1.60
C VAL A 717 -23.67 23.08 -1.57
N ASP A 718 -24.71 23.47 -2.32
CA ASP A 718 -25.82 22.80 -3.00
C ASP A 718 -26.53 21.54 -2.44
N ALA A 719 -27.79 21.78 -2.07
CA ALA A 719 -29.00 21.06 -2.48
C ALA A 719 -28.89 19.52 -2.72
N CYS A 720 -28.83 18.76 -1.63
CA CYS A 720 -29.46 17.42 -1.59
C CYS A 720 -30.84 17.52 -0.93
N ASP A 721 -31.80 17.99 -1.71
CA ASP A 721 -33.23 17.89 -1.46
C ASP A 721 -33.64 16.44 -1.77
N GLY A 722 -33.96 15.63 -0.75
CA GLY A 722 -34.51 14.29 -0.98
C GLY A 722 -34.18 13.18 0.02
N LEU A 723 -33.20 13.33 0.92
CA LEU A 723 -32.91 12.26 1.88
C LEU A 723 -33.79 12.32 3.13
N GLN A 724 -34.79 11.43 3.17
CA GLN A 724 -35.76 11.20 4.23
C GLN A 724 -35.06 10.91 5.57
N THR A 725 -34.91 11.94 6.41
CA THR A 725 -34.37 11.83 7.78
C THR A 725 -35.45 11.32 8.74
N ASN A 726 -35.96 10.13 8.48
CA ASN A 726 -37.15 9.66 9.16
C ASN A 726 -36.91 8.32 9.85
N PHE A 727 -37.10 8.31 11.17
CA PHE A 727 -37.26 7.11 11.99
C PHE A 727 -38.61 6.43 11.72
N GLU A 728 -38.93 6.23 10.44
CA GLU A 728 -40.23 5.77 9.96
C GLU A 728 -40.53 4.36 10.43
N LEU A 729 -39.54 3.46 10.43
CA LEU A 729 -39.73 2.06 10.81
C LEU A 729 -40.04 1.95 12.30
N SER A 730 -39.26 2.63 13.15
CA SER A 730 -39.48 2.59 14.61
C SER A 730 -40.76 3.33 15.01
N LEU A 731 -41.09 4.46 14.39
CA LEU A 731 -42.35 5.17 14.65
C LEU A 731 -43.57 4.32 14.28
N ALA A 732 -43.58 3.71 13.09
CA ALA A 732 -44.66 2.84 12.66
C ALA A 732 -44.81 1.63 13.60
N THR A 733 -43.71 0.98 13.95
CA THR A 733 -43.70 -0.19 14.83
C THR A 733 -44.15 0.16 16.25
N CYS A 734 -43.75 1.31 16.78
CA CYS A 734 -44.21 1.78 18.09
C CYS A 734 -45.72 2.11 18.08
N GLN A 735 -46.22 2.76 17.02
CA GLN A 735 -47.64 3.09 16.90
C GLN A 735 -48.52 1.84 16.76
N GLU A 736 -48.10 0.89 15.93
CA GLU A 736 -48.75 -0.41 15.81
C GLU A 736 -48.71 -1.19 17.13
N GLY A 737 -47.54 -1.20 17.78
CA GLY A 737 -47.34 -1.81 19.09
C GLY A 737 -48.26 -1.23 20.16
N LEU A 738 -48.42 0.10 20.20
CA LEU A 738 -49.35 0.78 21.10
C LEU A 738 -50.80 0.33 20.86
N GLN A 739 -51.26 0.32 19.61
CA GLN A 739 -52.62 -0.08 19.28
C GLN A 739 -52.92 -1.52 19.71
N GLN A 740 -51.99 -2.44 19.44
CA GLN A 740 -52.15 -3.84 19.82
C GLN A 740 -52.04 -4.06 21.33
N LEU A 741 -51.21 -3.29 22.04
CA LEU A 741 -51.15 -3.35 23.51
C LEU A 741 -52.44 -2.85 24.15
N PHE A 742 -53.11 -1.84 23.59
CA PHE A 742 -54.41 -1.39 24.11
C PHE A 742 -55.44 -2.51 24.07
N GLU A 743 -55.52 -3.23 22.96
CA GLU A 743 -56.40 -4.39 22.82
C GLU A 743 -55.95 -5.54 23.73
N THR A 744 -54.66 -5.86 23.76
CA THR A 744 -54.13 -6.96 24.57
C THR A 744 -54.41 -6.75 26.06
N ILE A 745 -54.19 -5.55 26.58
CA ILE A 745 -54.54 -5.20 27.97
C ILE A 745 -56.03 -5.38 28.20
N ALA A 746 -56.87 -4.88 27.29
CA ALA A 746 -58.31 -4.93 27.46
C ALA A 746 -58.84 -6.37 27.55
N TYR A 747 -58.45 -7.24 26.61
CA TYR A 747 -58.92 -8.63 26.61
C TYR A 747 -58.26 -9.47 27.70
N LYS A 748 -57.01 -9.22 28.07
CA LYS A 748 -56.38 -9.86 29.23
C LYS A 748 -57.14 -9.52 30.52
N VAL A 749 -57.39 -8.24 30.77
CA VAL A 749 -58.11 -7.81 31.98
C VAL A 749 -59.48 -8.47 32.05
N MET A 750 -60.23 -8.51 30.94
CA MET A 750 -61.59 -9.03 30.97
C MET A 750 -61.70 -10.55 31.03
N PHE A 751 -60.85 -11.28 30.33
CA PHE A 751 -61.00 -12.73 30.14
C PHE A 751 -59.92 -13.57 30.84
N ASP A 752 -58.91 -12.95 31.43
CA ASP A 752 -57.90 -13.61 32.28
C ASP A 752 -58.05 -13.09 33.72
N ASP A 753 -57.77 -11.80 33.96
CA ASP A 753 -57.70 -11.21 35.30
C ASP A 753 -59.07 -11.15 36.01
N LEU A 754 -60.14 -10.79 35.28
CA LEU A 754 -61.53 -10.69 35.78
C LEU A 754 -62.41 -11.86 35.34
N SER A 755 -61.81 -12.93 34.80
CA SER A 755 -62.56 -14.09 34.27
C SER A 755 -63.50 -14.72 35.29
N HIS A 756 -63.09 -14.77 36.57
CA HIS A 756 -63.89 -15.34 37.66
C HIS A 756 -65.16 -14.52 37.94
N ALA A 757 -65.07 -13.19 37.90
CA ALA A 757 -66.20 -12.30 38.12
C ALA A 757 -67.07 -12.17 36.86
N PHE A 758 -66.43 -12.24 35.69
CA PHE A 758 -67.06 -12.00 34.41
C PHE A 758 -67.57 -13.27 33.73
N TRP A 759 -66.67 -14.12 33.24
CA TRP A 759 -67.00 -15.29 32.44
C TRP A 759 -67.49 -16.49 33.27
N ASP A 760 -67.05 -16.65 34.52
CA ASP A 760 -67.43 -17.81 35.33
C ASP A 760 -68.70 -17.57 36.16
N THR A 761 -69.08 -16.31 36.41
CA THR A 761 -70.14 -15.96 37.37
C THR A 761 -71.33 -15.24 36.72
N LEU A 762 -71.12 -14.32 35.77
CA LEU A 762 -72.21 -13.49 35.24
C LEU A 762 -73.31 -14.33 34.58
N TYR A 763 -74.55 -14.16 35.07
CA TYR A 763 -75.77 -14.86 34.65
C TYR A 763 -75.75 -16.40 34.76
N VAL A 764 -74.78 -17.00 35.47
CA VAL A 764 -74.72 -18.45 35.66
C VAL A 764 -75.76 -18.89 36.69
N GLY A 765 -76.72 -19.71 36.27
CA GLY A 765 -77.79 -20.20 37.15
C GLY A 765 -79.07 -19.34 37.08
N GLU A 766 -79.32 -18.52 38.11
CA GLU A 766 -80.48 -17.61 38.14
C GLU A 766 -80.01 -16.16 37.94
N THR A 767 -80.51 -15.48 36.90
CA THR A 767 -80.08 -14.13 36.48
C THR A 767 -80.20 -13.08 37.61
N SER A 768 -81.20 -13.24 38.48
CA SER A 768 -81.44 -12.37 39.65
C SER A 768 -80.38 -12.49 40.74
N SER A 769 -79.65 -13.61 40.80
CA SER A 769 -78.66 -13.93 41.84
C SER A 769 -77.21 -13.65 41.41
N SER A 770 -76.97 -13.52 40.10
CA SER A 770 -75.63 -13.40 39.50
C SER A 770 -75.54 -12.19 38.57
N LYS A 771 -75.77 -11.00 39.14
CA LYS A 771 -75.76 -9.69 38.46
C LYS A 771 -74.36 -9.15 38.21
N ILE A 772 -74.28 -8.09 37.41
CA ILE A 772 -73.02 -7.42 37.04
C ILE A 772 -72.29 -6.73 38.21
N ASP A 773 -72.93 -6.53 39.38
CA ASP A 773 -72.39 -5.79 40.52
C ASP A 773 -70.98 -6.23 40.95
N CYS A 774 -70.69 -7.53 40.92
CA CYS A 774 -69.37 -8.06 41.30
C CYS A 774 -68.29 -7.64 40.29
N LEU A 775 -68.61 -7.65 38.99
CA LEU A 775 -67.72 -7.16 37.95
C LEU A 775 -67.44 -5.67 38.11
N LEU A 776 -68.48 -4.85 38.34
CA LEU A 776 -68.32 -3.40 38.47
C LEU A 776 -67.39 -3.03 39.63
N LYS A 777 -67.53 -3.73 40.77
CA LYS A 777 -66.65 -3.54 41.95
C LYS A 777 -65.19 -3.88 41.69
N GLU A 778 -64.92 -4.88 40.86
CA GLU A 778 -63.55 -5.28 40.52
C GLU A 778 -62.97 -4.50 39.32
N LEU A 779 -63.81 -3.99 38.42
CA LEU A 779 -63.41 -3.20 37.27
C LEU A 779 -63.02 -1.76 37.66
N ASP A 780 -63.68 -1.15 38.65
CA ASP A 780 -63.35 0.19 39.15
C ASP A 780 -61.87 0.36 39.56
N PRO A 781 -61.27 -0.49 40.42
CA PRO A 781 -59.86 -0.37 40.78
C PRO A 781 -58.91 -0.60 39.59
N VAL A 782 -59.32 -1.35 38.56
CA VAL A 782 -58.57 -1.50 37.30
C VAL A 782 -58.56 -0.18 36.53
N LEU A 783 -59.72 0.49 36.39
CA LEU A 783 -59.82 1.80 35.75
C LEU A 783 -59.01 2.88 36.50
N VAL A 784 -59.01 2.85 37.83
CA VAL A 784 -58.15 3.72 38.67
C VAL A 784 -56.68 3.45 38.42
N THR A 785 -56.29 2.16 38.35
CA THR A 785 -54.90 1.77 38.06
C THR A 785 -54.45 2.32 36.71
N VAL A 786 -55.20 2.06 35.64
CA VAL A 786 -54.92 2.55 34.28
C VAL A 786 -54.87 4.08 34.23
N SER A 787 -55.82 4.75 34.88
CA SER A 787 -55.88 6.22 34.91
C SER A 787 -54.67 6.84 35.63
N SER A 788 -54.21 6.20 36.70
CA SER A 788 -53.05 6.66 37.45
C SER A 788 -51.72 6.33 36.76
N THR A 789 -51.60 5.20 36.04
CA THR A 789 -50.33 4.71 35.48
C THR A 789 -50.08 5.15 34.05
N VAL A 790 -51.10 5.17 33.19
CA VAL A 790 -50.96 5.48 31.75
C VAL A 790 -50.89 6.99 31.53
N HIS A 791 -50.03 7.40 30.60
CA HIS A 791 -49.88 8.80 30.19
C HIS A 791 -51.22 9.40 29.72
N SER A 792 -51.49 10.66 30.08
CA SER A 792 -52.78 11.34 29.86
C SER A 792 -53.31 11.26 28.42
N ARG A 793 -52.43 11.45 27.43
CA ARG A 793 -52.75 11.36 25.99
C ARG A 793 -53.18 9.96 25.51
N LEU A 794 -52.84 8.90 26.24
CA LEU A 794 -53.15 7.52 25.87
C LEU A 794 -54.28 6.92 26.71
N ARG A 795 -54.52 7.48 27.90
CA ARG A 795 -55.52 7.01 28.87
C ARG A 795 -56.87 6.74 28.22
N CYS A 796 -57.42 7.72 27.50
CA CYS A 796 -58.74 7.56 26.86
C CYS A 796 -58.76 6.42 25.85
N ARG A 797 -57.65 6.15 25.13
CA ARG A 797 -57.57 5.06 24.16
C ARG A 797 -57.55 3.69 24.84
N VAL A 798 -56.80 3.55 25.94
CA VAL A 798 -56.78 2.32 26.74
C VAL A 798 -58.14 2.06 27.38
N ILE A 799 -58.76 3.08 27.97
CA ILE A 799 -60.11 2.98 28.55
C ILE A 799 -61.15 2.65 27.48
N THR A 800 -61.05 3.22 26.28
CA THR A 800 -61.93 2.86 25.16
C THR A 800 -61.78 1.40 24.76
N ALA A 801 -60.55 0.88 24.72
CA ALA A 801 -60.30 -0.53 24.43
C ALA A 801 -60.87 -1.45 25.52
N LEU A 802 -60.68 -1.10 26.80
CA LEU A 802 -61.29 -1.79 27.94
C LEU A 802 -62.82 -1.79 27.88
N MET A 803 -63.42 -0.62 27.63
CA MET A 803 -64.86 -0.48 27.46
C MET A 803 -65.39 -1.34 26.33
N LYS A 804 -64.70 -1.36 25.18
CA LYS A 804 -65.05 -2.24 24.06
C LYS A 804 -64.97 -3.72 24.46
N ALA A 805 -63.89 -4.15 25.10
CA ALA A 805 -63.77 -5.53 25.57
C ALA A 805 -64.85 -5.90 26.60
N CYS A 806 -65.26 -4.97 27.46
CA CYS A 806 -66.38 -5.16 28.39
C CYS A 806 -67.70 -5.40 27.64
N PHE A 807 -68.01 -4.57 26.64
CA PHE A 807 -69.24 -4.67 25.87
C PHE A 807 -69.27 -5.90 24.96
N ASP A 808 -68.17 -6.19 24.28
CA ASP A 808 -68.00 -7.42 23.50
C ASP A 808 -68.17 -8.65 24.39
N GLY A 809 -67.56 -8.63 25.59
CA GLY A 809 -67.68 -9.70 26.56
C GLY A 809 -69.09 -9.85 27.14
N PHE A 810 -69.79 -8.74 27.37
CA PHE A 810 -71.18 -8.76 27.82
C PHE A 810 -72.08 -9.44 26.78
N LEU A 811 -71.87 -9.14 25.50
CA LEU A 811 -72.54 -9.84 24.40
C LEU A 811 -72.15 -11.32 24.32
N LEU A 812 -70.87 -11.66 24.50
CA LEU A 812 -70.41 -13.04 24.53
C LEU A 812 -71.08 -13.84 25.66
N VAL A 813 -71.25 -13.25 26.84
CA VAL A 813 -71.97 -13.87 27.96
C VAL A 813 -73.45 -14.10 27.62
N LEU A 814 -74.11 -13.12 26.99
CA LEU A 814 -75.52 -13.21 26.63
C LEU A 814 -75.82 -14.18 25.48
N LEU A 815 -74.94 -14.22 24.48
CA LEU A 815 -75.20 -14.90 23.21
C LEU A 815 -74.43 -16.21 23.06
N ALA A 816 -73.24 -16.32 23.67
CA ALA A 816 -72.35 -17.46 23.53
C ALA A 816 -71.87 -17.97 24.90
N GLY A 817 -72.65 -17.77 25.96
CA GLY A 817 -72.25 -18.06 27.33
C GLY A 817 -72.42 -19.52 27.78
N GLY A 818 -72.96 -20.39 26.93
CA GLY A 818 -73.20 -21.81 27.23
C GLY A 818 -74.49 -22.13 27.99
N PRO A 819 -74.80 -23.44 28.20
CA PRO A 819 -76.11 -23.91 28.68
C PRO A 819 -76.49 -23.48 30.10
N SER A 820 -75.53 -23.02 30.91
CA SER A 820 -75.77 -22.55 32.28
C SER A 820 -76.40 -21.16 32.36
N ARG A 821 -76.56 -20.49 31.22
CA ARG A 821 -77.15 -19.16 31.08
C ARG A 821 -78.41 -19.25 30.23
N SER A 822 -79.54 -18.91 30.84
CA SER A 822 -80.84 -18.93 30.17
C SER A 822 -81.68 -17.75 30.64
N PHE A 823 -82.37 -17.09 29.72
CA PHE A 823 -83.08 -15.82 29.95
C PHE A 823 -84.56 -15.94 29.63
N THR A 824 -85.42 -15.48 30.52
CA THR A 824 -86.87 -15.32 30.31
C THR A 824 -87.21 -13.89 29.88
N LEU A 825 -88.42 -13.66 29.36
CA LEU A 825 -88.88 -12.31 28.97
C LEU A 825 -88.94 -11.33 30.16
N GLN A 826 -89.16 -11.83 31.38
CA GLN A 826 -89.25 -10.98 32.58
C GLN A 826 -87.86 -10.52 33.07
N GLU A 827 -86.80 -11.24 32.70
CA GLU A 827 -85.42 -10.94 33.11
C GLU A 827 -84.74 -9.93 32.17
N CYS A 828 -85.37 -9.53 31.06
CA CYS A 828 -84.82 -8.56 30.11
C CYS A 828 -84.55 -7.19 30.75
N GLN A 829 -85.43 -6.75 31.67
CA GLN A 829 -85.22 -5.50 32.41
C GLN A 829 -83.95 -5.54 33.27
N ILE A 830 -83.63 -6.71 33.86
CA ILE A 830 -82.42 -6.88 34.66
C ILE A 830 -81.16 -6.73 33.78
N ILE A 831 -81.19 -7.28 32.56
CA ILE A 831 -80.07 -7.19 31.61
C ILE A 831 -79.86 -5.73 31.16
N GLU A 832 -80.93 -4.99 30.92
CA GLU A 832 -80.86 -3.57 30.55
C GLU A 832 -80.36 -2.69 31.69
N ASP A 833 -80.85 -2.92 32.92
CA ASP A 833 -80.40 -2.21 34.10
C ASP A 833 -78.90 -2.48 34.38
N ASP A 834 -78.47 -3.74 34.25
CA ASP A 834 -77.06 -4.14 34.40
C ASP A 834 -76.17 -3.53 33.30
N PHE A 835 -76.65 -3.46 32.04
CA PHE A 835 -75.91 -2.79 30.97
C PHE A 835 -75.83 -1.27 31.19
N LYS A 836 -76.90 -0.66 31.70
CA LYS A 836 -76.90 0.76 32.08
C LYS A 836 -75.87 1.03 33.17
N ALA A 837 -75.84 0.22 34.23
CA ALA A 837 -74.85 0.34 35.30
C ALA A 837 -73.40 0.18 34.78
N LEU A 838 -73.17 -0.72 33.83
CA LEU A 838 -71.86 -0.87 33.17
C LEU A 838 -71.47 0.37 32.36
N ARG A 839 -72.42 0.99 31.64
CA ARG A 839 -72.17 2.24 30.92
C ARG A 839 -71.87 3.39 31.87
N ASP A 840 -72.63 3.50 32.95
CA ASP A 840 -72.51 4.56 33.95
C ASP A 840 -71.13 4.53 34.63
N LEU A 841 -70.55 3.33 34.83
CA LEU A 841 -69.17 3.17 35.34
C LEU A 841 -68.13 3.87 34.46
N PHE A 842 -68.26 3.80 33.12
CA PHE A 842 -67.32 4.46 32.20
C PHE A 842 -67.58 5.97 32.06
N LEU A 843 -68.80 6.44 32.35
CA LEU A 843 -69.13 7.86 32.42
C LEU A 843 -68.61 8.51 33.71
N ALA A 844 -68.58 7.73 34.81
CA ALA A 844 -68.08 8.12 36.12
C ALA A 844 -68.59 9.49 36.58
N ASP A 845 -69.91 9.71 36.52
CA ASP A 845 -70.58 10.96 36.89
C ASP A 845 -70.02 12.24 36.21
N GLY A 846 -69.40 12.09 35.03
CA GLY A 846 -68.82 13.18 34.25
C GLY A 846 -67.30 13.30 34.33
N ASP A 847 -66.65 12.57 35.24
CA ASP A 847 -65.18 12.54 35.38
C ASP A 847 -64.51 11.47 34.48
N GLY A 848 -65.31 10.65 33.79
CA GLY A 848 -64.86 9.52 32.96
C GLY A 848 -64.73 9.82 31.46
N MET A 849 -65.25 8.93 30.63
CA MET A 849 -65.23 9.03 29.18
C MET A 849 -66.35 9.93 28.65
N PRO A 850 -66.16 10.67 27.53
CA PRO A 850 -67.22 11.45 26.92
C PRO A 850 -68.42 10.59 26.51
N GLU A 851 -69.63 11.07 26.78
CA GLU A 851 -70.87 10.34 26.52
C GLU A 851 -71.00 9.88 25.06
N GLU A 852 -70.63 10.74 24.10
CA GLU A 852 -70.61 10.39 22.67
C GLU A 852 -69.68 9.19 22.36
N SER A 853 -68.54 9.11 23.06
CA SER A 853 -67.58 8.01 22.87
C SER A 853 -68.10 6.71 23.46
N VAL A 854 -68.73 6.77 24.65
CA VAL A 854 -69.37 5.61 25.28
C VAL A 854 -70.52 5.10 24.41
N GLN A 855 -71.40 6.00 23.94
CA GLN A 855 -72.53 5.65 23.08
C GLN A 855 -72.07 4.98 21.78
N LYS A 856 -70.97 5.48 21.17
CA LYS A 856 -70.41 4.92 19.94
C LYS A 856 -69.93 3.47 20.10
N VAL A 857 -69.31 3.13 21.24
CA VAL A 857 -68.86 1.75 21.51
C VAL A 857 -70.03 0.87 21.94
N ALA A 858 -71.04 1.43 22.60
CA ALA A 858 -72.24 0.73 23.06
C ALA A 858 -73.25 0.36 21.96
N VAL A 859 -73.07 0.83 20.72
CA VAL A 859 -74.05 0.65 19.62
C VAL A 859 -74.40 -0.81 19.39
N GLU A 860 -73.41 -1.71 19.35
CA GLU A 860 -73.64 -3.13 19.08
C GLU A 860 -74.54 -3.76 20.16
N VAL A 861 -74.25 -3.50 21.43
CA VAL A 861 -75.07 -3.99 22.56
C VAL A 861 -76.47 -3.39 22.52
N THR A 862 -76.57 -2.08 22.31
CA THR A 862 -77.84 -1.34 22.27
C THR A 862 -78.76 -1.85 21.15
N ASN A 863 -78.19 -2.29 20.02
CA ASN A 863 -78.94 -2.83 18.90
C ASN A 863 -79.40 -4.29 19.13
N VAL A 864 -78.67 -5.06 19.94
CA VAL A 864 -78.96 -6.48 20.22
C VAL A 864 -79.96 -6.63 21.37
N LEU A 865 -79.87 -5.79 22.41
CA LEU A 865 -80.75 -5.88 23.60
C LEU A 865 -82.26 -5.94 23.28
N PRO A 866 -82.80 -5.21 22.29
CA PRO A 866 -84.23 -5.31 21.94
C PRO A 866 -84.68 -6.72 21.54
N LEU A 867 -83.79 -7.56 21.00
CA LEU A 867 -84.13 -8.97 20.70
C LEU A 867 -84.53 -9.75 21.96
N PHE A 868 -84.01 -9.35 23.12
CA PHE A 868 -84.38 -9.98 24.39
C PHE A 868 -85.82 -9.63 24.79
N HIS A 869 -86.35 -8.46 24.41
CA HIS A 869 -87.74 -8.04 24.65
C HIS A 869 -88.77 -8.65 23.69
N THR A 870 -88.35 -9.02 22.48
CA THR A 870 -89.25 -9.61 21.47
C THR A 870 -89.78 -10.97 21.95
N ASP A 871 -91.07 -11.21 21.76
CA ASP A 871 -91.69 -12.48 22.11
C ASP A 871 -91.12 -13.65 21.28
N THR A 872 -91.15 -14.85 21.85
CA THR A 872 -90.48 -16.03 21.28
C THR A 872 -91.04 -16.43 19.90
N GLU A 873 -92.34 -16.30 19.66
CA GLU A 873 -92.98 -16.64 18.38
C GLU A 873 -92.55 -15.64 17.29
N SER A 874 -92.60 -14.35 17.58
CA SER A 874 -92.10 -13.29 16.69
C SER A 874 -90.61 -13.44 16.38
N LEU A 875 -89.77 -13.81 17.36
CA LEU A 875 -88.34 -14.09 17.12
C LEU A 875 -88.13 -15.28 16.17
N ILE A 876 -88.95 -16.33 16.29
CA ILE A 876 -88.89 -17.50 15.41
C ILE A 876 -89.33 -17.11 13.99
N GLU A 877 -90.37 -16.29 13.83
CA GLU A 877 -90.82 -15.78 12.53
C GLU A 877 -89.76 -14.88 11.88
N GLN A 878 -89.22 -13.93 12.64
CA GLN A 878 -88.12 -13.06 12.21
C GLN A 878 -86.91 -13.90 11.76
N PHE A 879 -86.52 -14.91 12.54
CA PHE A 879 -85.44 -15.82 12.16
C PHE A 879 -85.71 -16.55 10.84
N LYS A 880 -86.91 -17.12 10.66
CA LYS A 880 -87.28 -17.82 9.41
C LYS A 880 -87.25 -16.88 8.21
N GLN A 881 -87.77 -15.66 8.37
CA GLN A 881 -87.76 -14.64 7.32
C GLN A 881 -86.33 -14.27 6.93
N MET A 882 -85.45 -13.98 7.90
CA MET A 882 -84.07 -13.63 7.62
C MET A 882 -83.28 -14.77 6.96
N ILE A 883 -83.55 -16.04 7.33
CA ILE A 883 -82.94 -17.20 6.66
C ILE A 883 -83.42 -17.31 5.20
N LEU A 884 -84.70 -17.05 4.93
CA LEU A 884 -85.26 -17.07 3.58
C LEU A 884 -84.68 -15.95 2.71
N GLU A 885 -84.53 -14.76 3.27
CA GLU A 885 -83.92 -13.61 2.59
C GLU A 885 -82.43 -13.85 2.28
N LYS A 886 -81.69 -14.52 3.20
CA LYS A 886 -80.24 -14.76 3.05
C LYS A 886 -79.88 -15.97 2.17
N TYR A 887 -80.70 -17.03 2.17
CA TYR A 887 -80.40 -18.29 1.47
C TYR A 887 -81.40 -18.64 0.33
N GLY A 888 -82.41 -17.80 0.10
CA GLY A 888 -83.40 -17.96 -0.96
C GLY A 888 -84.41 -19.09 -0.75
N SER A 889 -85.28 -19.30 -1.74
CA SER A 889 -86.43 -20.22 -1.68
C SER A 889 -86.07 -21.70 -1.47
N ALA A 890 -84.80 -22.09 -1.65
CA ALA A 890 -84.29 -23.43 -1.39
C ALA A 890 -84.26 -23.80 0.11
N ALA A 891 -84.29 -22.81 1.01
CA ALA A 891 -84.29 -22.98 2.46
C ALA A 891 -85.66 -23.38 3.07
N ASN A 892 -86.74 -23.43 2.27
CA ASN A 892 -88.09 -23.80 2.74
C ASN A 892 -88.24 -25.27 3.18
N SER A 893 -87.38 -26.17 2.70
CA SER A 893 -87.43 -27.61 3.03
C SER A 893 -86.59 -27.99 4.25
N LYS A 894 -85.46 -27.30 4.46
CA LYS A 894 -84.54 -27.49 5.60
C LYS A 894 -83.77 -26.18 5.83
N TYR A 895 -83.98 -25.53 6.98
CA TYR A 895 -83.28 -24.30 7.32
C TYR A 895 -81.77 -24.58 7.49
N PRO A 896 -80.89 -23.91 6.73
CA PRO A 896 -79.44 -24.08 6.86
C PRO A 896 -78.95 -23.51 8.20
N PHE A 897 -77.95 -24.17 8.78
CA PHE A 897 -77.33 -23.71 10.03
C PHE A 897 -76.55 -22.41 9.77
N PRO A 898 -76.86 -21.29 10.46
CA PRO A 898 -76.13 -20.05 10.33
C PRO A 898 -74.67 -20.23 10.72
N GLN A 899 -73.76 -19.64 9.96
CA GLN A 899 -72.36 -19.56 10.39
C GLN A 899 -72.21 -18.65 11.61
N ASN A 900 -71.19 -18.89 12.43
CA ASN A 900 -70.85 -18.04 13.56
C ASN A 900 -70.66 -16.59 13.09
N PRO A 901 -71.31 -15.60 13.71
CA PRO A 901 -71.22 -14.24 13.23
C PRO A 901 -69.87 -13.65 13.65
N GLY A 902 -69.21 -12.94 12.75
CA GLY A 902 -68.02 -12.15 13.10
C GLY A 902 -68.34 -10.88 13.89
N HIS A 903 -69.62 -10.46 13.93
CA HIS A 903 -70.14 -9.29 14.62
C HIS A 903 -71.63 -9.54 14.96
N TRP A 904 -72.09 -9.11 16.14
CA TRP A 904 -73.47 -9.30 16.56
C TRP A 904 -74.37 -8.21 15.98
N SER A 905 -75.47 -8.60 15.35
CA SER A 905 -76.43 -7.67 14.76
C SER A 905 -77.84 -8.26 14.82
N PRO A 906 -78.87 -7.45 15.10
CA PRO A 906 -80.26 -7.91 15.07
C PRO A 906 -80.72 -8.36 13.68
N THR A 907 -80.03 -7.94 12.61
CA THR A 907 -80.30 -8.35 11.23
C THR A 907 -79.59 -9.64 10.81
N GLU A 908 -78.70 -10.17 11.65
CA GLU A 908 -77.98 -11.41 11.37
C GLU A 908 -78.74 -12.61 11.94
N PRO A 909 -79.12 -13.62 11.11
CA PRO A 909 -79.82 -14.80 11.58
C PRO A 909 -79.08 -15.54 12.70
N SER A 910 -77.74 -15.51 12.67
CA SER A 910 -76.91 -16.17 13.67
C SER A 910 -77.09 -15.55 15.06
N THR A 911 -77.16 -14.22 15.17
CA THR A 911 -77.44 -13.53 16.45
C THR A 911 -78.79 -13.96 17.02
N VAL A 912 -79.84 -13.97 16.20
CA VAL A 912 -81.19 -14.37 16.62
C VAL A 912 -81.22 -15.84 17.03
N LEU A 913 -80.49 -16.71 16.32
CA LEU A 913 -80.34 -18.12 16.71
C LEU A 913 -79.70 -18.27 18.09
N HIS A 914 -78.64 -17.50 18.39
CA HIS A 914 -77.98 -17.51 19.70
C HIS A 914 -78.93 -17.00 20.80
N VAL A 915 -79.71 -15.95 20.55
CA VAL A 915 -80.77 -15.50 21.48
C VAL A 915 -81.79 -16.61 21.74
N LEU A 916 -82.26 -17.31 20.71
CA LEU A 916 -83.19 -18.44 20.85
C LEU A 916 -82.59 -19.61 21.63
N CYS A 917 -81.28 -19.89 21.46
CA CYS A 917 -80.57 -20.94 22.19
C CYS A 917 -80.53 -20.68 23.70
N HIS A 918 -80.41 -19.41 24.09
CA HIS A 918 -80.42 -18.96 25.49
C HIS A 918 -81.82 -18.56 26.00
N ARG A 919 -82.86 -18.61 25.17
CA ARG A 919 -84.24 -18.28 25.59
C ARG A 919 -84.83 -19.43 26.41
N ASN A 920 -85.19 -19.15 27.67
CA ASN A 920 -85.85 -20.11 28.55
C ASN A 920 -87.36 -20.16 28.28
N ASP A 921 -87.74 -20.66 27.10
CA ASP A 921 -89.13 -20.76 26.65
C ASP A 921 -89.38 -22.09 25.91
N GLU A 922 -90.56 -22.67 26.12
CA GLU A 922 -90.89 -23.98 25.54
C GLU A 922 -90.98 -23.94 24.01
N ALA A 923 -91.47 -22.83 23.43
CA ALA A 923 -91.58 -22.64 21.99
C ALA A 923 -90.18 -22.58 21.34
N ALA A 924 -89.25 -21.84 21.94
CA ALA A 924 -87.84 -21.78 21.49
C ALA A 924 -87.19 -23.17 21.53
N SER A 925 -87.32 -23.89 22.66
CA SER A 925 -86.72 -25.22 22.82
C SER A 925 -87.31 -26.25 21.85
N LYS A 926 -88.62 -26.21 21.58
CA LYS A 926 -89.29 -27.05 20.57
C LYS A 926 -88.81 -26.73 19.15
N PHE A 927 -88.71 -25.44 18.82
CA PHE A 927 -88.22 -24.99 17.51
C PHE A 927 -86.79 -25.46 17.24
N LEU A 928 -85.85 -25.22 18.17
CA LEU A 928 -84.44 -25.62 18.02
C LEU A 928 -84.27 -27.13 17.91
N LYS A 929 -85.06 -27.91 18.67
CA LYS A 929 -85.08 -29.38 18.57
C LYS A 929 -85.55 -29.83 17.19
N LYS A 930 -86.64 -29.25 16.67
CA LYS A 930 -87.24 -29.64 15.38
C LYS A 930 -86.36 -29.24 14.19
N THR A 931 -85.75 -28.07 14.25
CA THR A 931 -85.02 -27.48 13.12
C THR A 931 -83.58 -27.97 13.02
N TYR A 932 -82.86 -28.07 14.15
CA TYR A 932 -81.41 -28.35 14.18
C TYR A 932 -81.02 -29.54 15.06
N ASN A 933 -81.97 -30.17 15.76
CA ASN A 933 -81.73 -31.28 16.69
C ASN A 933 -80.71 -30.96 17.80
N LEU A 934 -80.72 -29.71 18.31
CA LEU A 934 -79.79 -29.29 19.36
C LEU A 934 -80.07 -30.03 20.70
N PRO A 935 -79.02 -30.47 21.42
CA PRO A 935 -79.16 -31.14 22.71
C PRO A 935 -79.50 -30.14 23.83
N LYS A 936 -80.06 -30.64 24.95
CA LYS A 936 -80.36 -29.83 26.16
C LYS A 936 -79.14 -29.62 27.07
N ARG A 937 -78.19 -30.55 27.01
CA ARG A 937 -76.98 -30.59 27.83
C ARG A 937 -75.83 -31.06 26.95
N LEU A 938 -74.62 -30.65 27.30
CA LEU A 938 -73.39 -31.08 26.65
C LEU A 938 -72.93 -32.44 27.13
#